data_AF-A0A5C8J268-F1
#
_entry.id   AF-A0A5C8J268-F1
#
_cell.length_a   1.000
_cell.length_b   1.000
_cell.length_c   1.000
_cell.angle_alpha   90.00
_cell.angle_beta   90.00
_cell.angle_gamma   90.00
#
_symmetry.space_group_name_H-M   'P 1'
#
loop_
_entity.id
_entity.type
_entity.pdbx_description
1 polymer ?
#
loop_
_entity_poly.entity_id
_entity_poly.type
_entity_poly.pdbx_seq_one_letter_code
_entity_poly.pdbx_strand_id
1 'polypeptide(L)'
;MLSFRSELENPIVEKDIIDLEKKIRLFREGKLNEEKFRSLRLARGVYGQRQVGVQMVRIKLPFGRLTTQQLLRIASISDEYSTGNLHLTTRQDIQIHYVSLDRTPELWAKLEEDDITLREACGNTVRNVTASPEAGIDPEEPFDVAPYADATFRYLLRNPICQEMGRKFKMSFSSSDKDTAFAYIHDLGFIPKVQVIDGQEVRGFKVLIGGGLGAQPVLAQVAYEFLPENRIIPFIEGVLRIFDRYGERNNRNKARFKYLQNKIGMEEVMRLVKEEAKALKVHEFDIPNREGLNPALPAPKALPEFVIENTDKYKLWLRTNTFQQKQEGYFGVYLKVPIGDISSDTARKLVPVIRDYAADELRVTQGQNLLLKFVREEALPYFFTKLDELGLAEPGFDTVADITTCPGTDTCNLGISNSTHITKVLEDVIVQEYPELLFNTDLKIKISGCMNSCGQHGMAGLGFHGSSIKSGKSVVPALQVLFGGATLGDGEGRIAQKIIKVPSKKGPDVLRYVIEDYRALKLENEKFHEFYERHGKDHFYQLLKPLADLTNLTADDFVDWGHQEQYQPAIGVGECAGVMIDLVATLLYESEEKLQWAIDAFEEKRFADSIYHSYSTFVSAAKALLLDKGVNCNTQNGIINDFDTHYVADGTFAFEPDFRTVALQINQNEPGKAFAEKYLSEAKSFLNSAKSFREEKVEAISK
;
A
#
# COMPACT_ATOMS: atom_id res chain seq x y z
N MET A 1 14.16 -29.59 4.73
CA MET A 1 13.07 -30.15 5.55
C MET A 1 11.87 -30.31 4.63
N LEU A 2 11.38 -31.52 4.40
CA LEU A 2 10.25 -31.80 3.49
C LEU A 2 8.90 -31.88 4.24
N SER A 3 8.83 -31.41 5.49
CA SER A 3 7.79 -31.82 6.45
C SER A 3 6.58 -30.89 6.59
N PHE A 4 6.46 -29.84 5.77
CA PHE A 4 5.34 -28.88 5.86
C PHE A 4 4.33 -28.98 4.71
N ARG A 5 4.42 -30.03 3.87
CA ARG A 5 3.42 -30.30 2.82
C ARG A 5 2.11 -30.78 3.47
N SER A 6 1.43 -29.91 4.19
CA SER A 6 -0.02 -30.01 4.36
C SER A 6 -0.66 -29.87 2.99
N GLU A 7 -1.80 -30.53 2.81
CA GLU A 7 -2.59 -30.55 1.58
C GLU A 7 -3.10 -29.14 1.27
N LEU A 8 -2.28 -28.30 0.65
CA LEU A 8 -2.72 -27.00 0.15
C LEU A 8 -3.70 -27.25 -1.00
N GLU A 9 -4.93 -26.77 -0.87
CA GLU A 9 -5.98 -26.98 -1.88
C GLU A 9 -5.68 -26.24 -3.20
N ASN A 10 -4.87 -25.17 -3.16
CA ASN A 10 -4.56 -24.34 -4.32
C ASN A 10 -3.14 -24.64 -4.88
N PRO A 11 -3.01 -25.31 -6.05
CA PRO A 11 -1.72 -25.70 -6.62
C PRO A 11 -0.85 -24.51 -7.04
N ILE A 12 -1.44 -23.34 -7.33
CA ILE A 12 -0.70 -22.13 -7.67
C ILE A 12 -0.01 -21.56 -6.43
N VAL A 13 -0.70 -21.59 -5.28
CA VAL A 13 -0.14 -21.15 -3.99
C VAL A 13 0.99 -22.08 -3.57
N GLU A 14 0.82 -23.39 -3.72
CA GLU A 14 1.88 -24.36 -3.44
C GLU A 14 3.14 -24.08 -4.28
N LYS A 15 2.98 -23.81 -5.59
CA LYS A 15 4.09 -23.44 -6.50
C LYS A 15 4.82 -22.19 -6.02
N ASP A 16 4.08 -21.15 -5.58
CA ASP A 16 4.66 -19.90 -5.07
C ASP A 16 5.49 -20.10 -3.79
N ILE A 17 5.02 -20.96 -2.88
CA ILE A 17 5.66 -21.28 -1.59
C ILE A 17 6.92 -22.12 -1.83
N ILE A 18 6.84 -23.15 -2.68
CA ILE A 18 7.99 -23.98 -3.05
C ILE A 18 9.06 -23.15 -3.76
N ASP A 19 8.68 -22.22 -4.64
CA ASP A 19 9.63 -21.32 -5.28
C ASP A 19 10.32 -20.43 -4.25
N LEU A 20 9.58 -19.88 -3.28
CA LEU A 20 10.18 -19.09 -2.19
C LEU A 20 11.20 -19.92 -1.39
N GLU A 21 10.83 -21.13 -0.96
CA GLU A 21 11.73 -22.03 -0.22
C GLU A 21 13.01 -22.32 -1.03
N LYS A 22 12.85 -22.70 -2.30
CA LYS A 22 13.97 -22.99 -3.20
C LYS A 22 14.90 -21.79 -3.34
N LYS A 23 14.35 -20.58 -3.49
CA LYS A 23 15.13 -19.35 -3.69
C LYS A 23 15.80 -18.89 -2.39
N ILE A 24 15.17 -19.11 -1.22
CA ILE A 24 15.83 -18.94 0.09
C ILE A 24 17.05 -19.87 0.18
N ARG A 25 16.90 -21.15 -0.13
CA ARG A 25 18.02 -22.11 -0.09
C ARG A 25 19.17 -21.69 -1.01
N LEU A 26 18.87 -21.33 -2.26
CA LEU A 26 19.88 -20.86 -3.20
C LEU A 26 20.58 -19.58 -2.72
N PHE A 27 19.85 -18.66 -2.07
CA PHE A 27 20.43 -17.47 -1.47
C PHE A 27 21.38 -17.81 -0.31
N ARG A 28 20.98 -18.73 0.59
CA ARG A 28 21.83 -19.22 1.69
C ARG A 28 23.10 -19.91 1.20
N GLU A 29 23.02 -20.63 0.08
CA GLU A 29 24.17 -21.28 -0.56
C GLU A 29 25.06 -20.32 -1.37
N GLY A 30 24.74 -19.02 -1.43
CA GLY A 30 25.48 -18.04 -2.23
C GLY A 30 25.28 -18.18 -3.75
N LYS A 31 24.29 -18.97 -4.18
CA LYS A 31 23.97 -19.26 -5.58
C LYS A 31 22.92 -18.33 -6.18
N LEU A 32 22.22 -17.55 -5.35
CA LEU A 32 21.26 -16.55 -5.80
C LEU A 32 21.71 -15.16 -5.35
N ASN A 33 21.71 -14.23 -6.29
CA ASN A 33 22.05 -12.84 -6.00
C ASN A 33 21.04 -12.19 -5.04
N GLU A 34 21.54 -11.32 -4.16
CA GLU A 34 20.75 -10.62 -3.14
C GLU A 34 19.61 -9.77 -3.74
N GLU A 35 19.83 -9.04 -4.82
CA GLU A 35 18.80 -8.19 -5.43
C GLU A 35 17.68 -9.03 -6.05
N LYS A 36 18.03 -10.10 -6.77
CA LYS A 36 17.05 -11.02 -7.35
C LYS A 36 16.23 -11.69 -6.25
N PHE A 37 16.90 -12.18 -5.21
CA PHE A 37 16.24 -12.75 -4.05
C PHE A 37 15.31 -11.75 -3.36
N ARG A 38 15.78 -10.51 -3.18
CA ARG A 38 15.03 -9.41 -2.58
C ARG A 38 13.79 -9.07 -3.38
N SER A 39 13.88 -8.88 -4.71
CA SER A 39 12.72 -8.63 -5.57
C SER A 39 11.66 -9.72 -5.39
N LEU A 40 12.11 -10.98 -5.41
CA LEU A 40 11.26 -12.17 -5.29
C LEU A 40 10.53 -12.25 -3.94
N ARG A 41 11.24 -12.09 -2.82
CA ARG A 41 10.65 -12.17 -1.48
C ARG A 41 9.76 -10.97 -1.16
N LEU A 42 10.10 -9.79 -1.69
CA LEU A 42 9.26 -8.60 -1.56
C LEU A 42 7.91 -8.77 -2.25
N ALA A 43 7.88 -9.37 -3.44
CA ALA A 43 6.63 -9.72 -4.13
C ALA A 43 5.79 -10.78 -3.37
N ARG A 44 6.32 -11.36 -2.29
CA ARG A 44 5.68 -12.33 -1.39
C ARG A 44 5.55 -11.78 0.04
N GLY A 45 5.53 -10.46 0.20
CA GLY A 45 5.26 -9.81 1.48
C GLY A 45 6.40 -9.86 2.51
N VAL A 46 7.55 -10.46 2.19
CA VAL A 46 8.69 -10.60 3.10
C VAL A 46 9.70 -9.47 2.89
N TYR A 47 9.80 -8.59 3.89
CA TYR A 47 10.62 -7.37 3.88
C TYR A 47 11.64 -7.46 5.02
N GLY A 48 12.91 -7.15 4.80
CA GLY A 48 13.90 -7.08 5.86
C GLY A 48 13.73 -5.80 6.66
N GLN A 49 13.91 -5.93 7.97
CA GLN A 49 13.71 -4.85 8.92
C GLN A 49 15.05 -4.29 9.40
N ARG A 50 15.00 -3.31 10.31
CA ARG A 50 16.17 -2.65 10.89
C ARG A 50 17.12 -3.63 11.59
N GLN A 51 16.55 -4.65 12.24
CA GLN A 51 17.29 -5.68 12.94
C GLN A 51 17.78 -6.76 11.96
N VAL A 52 19.04 -7.15 12.10
CA VAL A 52 19.70 -8.12 11.22
C VAL A 52 19.14 -9.52 11.45
N GLY A 53 19.00 -10.30 10.37
CA GLY A 53 18.64 -11.72 10.43
C GLY A 53 17.13 -12.00 10.51
N VAL A 54 16.31 -10.97 10.67
CA VAL A 54 14.85 -11.09 10.80
C VAL A 54 14.10 -10.25 9.77
N GLN A 55 12.84 -10.57 9.55
CA GLN A 55 11.99 -9.99 8.52
C GLN A 55 10.68 -9.49 9.12
N MET A 56 10.14 -8.43 8.52
CA MET A 56 8.73 -8.08 8.59
C MET A 56 7.98 -8.83 7.49
N VAL A 57 6.86 -9.45 7.86
CA VAL A 57 5.92 -10.07 6.91
C VAL A 57 4.67 -9.21 6.87
N ARG A 58 4.26 -8.80 5.67
CA ARG A 58 3.01 -8.09 5.45
C ARG A 58 1.96 -9.03 4.87
N ILE A 59 0.86 -9.17 5.60
CA ILE A 59 -0.32 -9.93 5.25
C ILE A 59 -1.27 -9.02 4.45
N LYS A 60 -1.61 -9.42 3.22
CA LYS A 60 -2.45 -8.63 2.33
C LYS A 60 -3.91 -8.92 2.65
N LEU A 61 -4.65 -7.90 3.11
CA LEU A 61 -6.08 -8.00 3.43
C LEU A 61 -6.88 -7.11 2.49
N PRO A 62 -7.41 -7.66 1.38
CA PRO A 62 -8.17 -6.89 0.40
C PRO A 62 -9.21 -6.01 1.09
N PHE A 63 -9.18 -4.69 0.81
CA PHE A 63 -10.09 -3.68 1.36
C PHE A 63 -10.28 -3.78 2.89
N GLY A 64 -9.22 -4.21 3.59
CA GLY A 64 -9.17 -4.36 5.03
C GLY A 64 -10.03 -5.46 5.63
N ARG A 65 -10.62 -6.34 4.80
CA ARG A 65 -11.53 -7.38 5.27
C ARG A 65 -10.78 -8.45 6.05
N LEU A 66 -11.34 -8.86 7.18
CA LEU A 66 -10.96 -10.11 7.84
C LEU A 66 -12.17 -10.73 8.56
N THR A 67 -12.22 -12.06 8.60
CA THR A 67 -13.14 -12.80 9.49
C THR A 67 -12.51 -12.99 10.87
N THR A 68 -13.32 -13.37 11.87
CA THR A 68 -12.79 -13.74 13.19
C THR A 68 -11.85 -14.95 13.12
N GLN A 69 -12.11 -15.91 12.23
CA GLN A 69 -11.23 -17.05 12.01
C GLN A 69 -9.87 -16.62 11.46
N GLN A 70 -9.86 -15.70 10.48
CA GLN A 70 -8.62 -15.13 9.96
C GLN A 70 -7.85 -14.35 11.03
N LEU A 71 -8.54 -13.61 11.90
CA LEU A 71 -7.90 -12.95 13.05
C LEU A 71 -7.20 -13.95 13.98
N LEU A 72 -7.86 -15.08 14.32
CA LEU A 72 -7.27 -16.15 15.13
C LEU A 72 -6.05 -16.78 14.45
N ARG A 73 -6.13 -16.99 13.13
CA ARG A 73 -5.00 -17.51 12.35
C ARG A 73 -3.81 -16.58 12.44
N ILE A 74 -4.01 -15.29 12.17
CA ILE A 74 -2.92 -14.29 12.21
C ILE A 74 -2.34 -14.17 13.62
N ALA A 75 -3.18 -14.20 14.67
CA ALA A 75 -2.71 -14.19 16.05
C ALA A 75 -1.85 -15.42 16.39
N SER A 76 -2.27 -16.62 15.97
CA SER A 76 -1.51 -17.85 16.18
C SER A 76 -0.18 -17.85 15.41
N ILE A 77 -0.18 -17.34 14.19
CA ILE A 77 1.04 -17.14 13.39
C ILE A 77 1.99 -16.14 14.09
N SER A 78 1.44 -15.07 14.66
CA SER A 78 2.27 -14.08 15.35
C SER A 78 2.97 -14.65 16.59
N ASP A 79 2.33 -15.55 17.34
CA ASP A 79 2.98 -16.20 18.48
C ASP A 79 4.06 -17.18 18.07
N GLU A 80 3.81 -17.98 17.03
CA GLU A 80 4.71 -19.08 16.67
C GLU A 80 5.94 -18.60 15.89
N TYR A 81 5.78 -17.53 15.09
CA TYR A 81 6.81 -17.09 14.14
C TYR A 81 7.31 -15.67 14.37
N SER A 82 6.66 -14.91 15.25
CA SER A 82 6.90 -13.48 15.48
C SER A 82 6.92 -13.19 16.99
N THR A 83 6.45 -12.02 17.39
CA THR A 83 6.51 -11.50 18.77
C THR A 83 5.14 -11.46 19.45
N GLY A 84 4.10 -12.05 18.86
CA GLY A 84 2.73 -11.92 19.34
C GLY A 84 2.13 -10.51 19.16
N ASN A 85 2.70 -9.66 18.32
CA ASN A 85 2.13 -8.35 17.96
C ASN A 85 1.58 -8.36 16.53
N LEU A 86 0.45 -7.69 16.30
CA LEU A 86 -0.18 -7.49 15.00
C LEU A 86 -0.24 -5.99 14.75
N HIS A 87 0.49 -5.50 13.75
CA HIS A 87 0.52 -4.07 13.41
C HIS A 87 -0.43 -3.76 12.25
N LEU A 88 -1.51 -3.03 12.53
CA LEU A 88 -2.47 -2.52 11.57
C LEU A 88 -1.86 -1.37 10.76
N THR A 89 -2.05 -1.38 9.44
CA THR A 89 -1.38 -0.42 8.55
C THR A 89 -2.33 0.57 7.91
N THR A 90 -1.78 1.70 7.47
CA THR A 90 -2.50 2.73 6.68
C THR A 90 -2.98 2.27 5.29
N ARG A 91 -2.70 1.00 4.93
CA ARG A 91 -3.23 0.32 3.74
C ARG A 91 -4.14 -0.85 4.08
N GLN A 92 -4.65 -0.89 5.30
CA GLN A 92 -5.59 -1.89 5.78
C GLN A 92 -5.03 -3.33 5.82
N ASP A 93 -3.71 -3.49 5.69
CA ASP A 93 -3.00 -4.75 5.89
C ASP A 93 -2.61 -4.93 7.36
N ILE A 94 -2.18 -6.15 7.72
CA ILE A 94 -1.53 -6.46 9.00
C ILE A 94 -0.05 -6.79 8.76
N GLN A 95 0.82 -6.33 9.64
CA GLN A 95 2.24 -6.67 9.66
C GLN A 95 2.62 -7.40 10.94
N ILE A 96 3.46 -8.41 10.79
CA ILE A 96 4.16 -9.08 11.89
C ILE A 96 5.68 -8.91 11.68
N HIS A 97 6.44 -8.83 12.76
CA HIS A 97 7.86 -8.44 12.73
C HIS A 97 8.75 -9.53 13.35
N TYR A 98 10.05 -9.42 13.21
CA TYR A 98 11.02 -10.38 13.79
C TYR A 98 10.89 -11.82 13.29
N VAL A 99 10.33 -12.02 12.10
CA VAL A 99 10.12 -13.35 11.50
C VAL A 99 11.44 -13.88 10.93
N SER A 100 11.76 -15.15 11.22
CA SER A 100 12.89 -15.83 10.58
C SER A 100 12.62 -16.03 9.09
N LEU A 101 13.57 -15.61 8.24
CA LEU A 101 13.48 -15.76 6.79
C LEU A 101 13.23 -17.23 6.39
N ASP A 102 13.91 -18.17 7.03
CA ASP A 102 13.86 -19.59 6.67
C ASP A 102 12.51 -20.25 7.00
N ARG A 103 11.73 -19.65 7.93
CA ARG A 103 10.39 -20.12 8.29
C ARG A 103 9.27 -19.44 7.51
N THR A 104 9.59 -18.47 6.64
CA THR A 104 8.56 -17.77 5.85
C THR A 104 7.72 -18.68 4.93
N PRO A 105 8.24 -19.77 4.32
CA PRO A 105 7.40 -20.70 3.55
C PRO A 105 6.38 -21.44 4.42
N GLU A 106 6.81 -21.94 5.59
CA GLU A 106 5.95 -22.64 6.56
C GLU A 106 4.84 -21.71 7.08
N LEU A 107 5.22 -20.48 7.46
CA LEU A 107 4.30 -19.44 7.89
C LEU A 107 3.25 -19.15 6.81
N TRP A 108 3.68 -19.00 5.55
CA TRP A 108 2.78 -18.68 4.45
C TRP A 108 1.82 -19.84 4.18
N ALA A 109 2.30 -21.08 4.20
CA ALA A 109 1.44 -22.25 4.05
C ALA A 109 0.30 -22.28 5.09
N LYS A 110 0.62 -22.00 6.37
CA LYS A 110 -0.39 -21.95 7.44
C LYS A 110 -1.39 -20.81 7.29
N LEU A 111 -1.00 -19.66 6.74
CA LEU A 111 -1.92 -18.55 6.46
C LEU A 111 -2.92 -18.91 5.35
N GLU A 112 -2.46 -19.61 4.32
CA GLU A 112 -3.29 -19.98 3.16
C GLU A 112 -4.35 -21.05 3.53
N GLU A 113 -4.23 -21.74 4.67
CA GLU A 113 -5.30 -22.61 5.22
C GLU A 113 -6.61 -21.85 5.54
N ASP A 114 -6.57 -20.52 5.72
CA ASP A 114 -7.75 -19.67 5.95
C ASP A 114 -7.87 -18.57 4.87
N ASP A 115 -7.40 -18.85 3.64
CA ASP A 115 -7.42 -17.94 2.48
C ASP A 115 -6.69 -16.60 2.70
N ILE A 116 -5.64 -16.60 3.53
CA ILE A 116 -4.84 -15.40 3.81
C ILE A 116 -3.55 -15.42 2.98
N THR A 117 -3.37 -14.41 2.12
CA THR A 117 -2.20 -14.34 1.24
C THR A 117 -1.18 -13.27 1.62
N LEU A 118 0.09 -13.55 1.32
CA LEU A 118 1.20 -12.57 1.37
C LEU A 118 1.54 -11.99 -0.01
N ARG A 119 0.97 -12.58 -1.07
CA ARG A 119 1.37 -12.30 -2.44
C ARG A 119 1.06 -10.84 -2.80
N GLU A 120 2.08 -10.16 -3.32
CA GLU A 120 2.05 -8.77 -3.78
C GLU A 120 1.74 -7.72 -2.69
N ALA A 121 1.85 -8.08 -1.41
CA ALA A 121 1.73 -7.10 -0.32
C ALA A 121 2.85 -6.03 -0.36
N CYS A 122 4.02 -6.43 -0.88
CA CYS A 122 5.22 -5.62 -1.02
C CYS A 122 5.76 -5.68 -2.46
N GLY A 123 6.97 -5.15 -2.71
CA GLY A 123 7.58 -5.19 -4.04
C GLY A 123 7.09 -4.10 -5.01
N ASN A 124 7.44 -4.28 -6.28
CA ASN A 124 7.03 -3.44 -7.41
C ASN A 124 5.79 -4.04 -8.10
N THR A 125 4.74 -4.19 -7.30
CA THR A 125 3.47 -4.82 -7.68
C THR A 125 2.31 -3.88 -7.38
N VAL A 126 1.09 -4.32 -7.70
CA VAL A 126 -0.13 -3.71 -7.17
C VAL A 126 -0.25 -4.08 -5.69
N ARG A 127 -0.25 -3.05 -4.82
CA ARG A 127 -0.38 -3.21 -3.37
C ARG A 127 -1.81 -3.57 -2.99
N ASN A 128 -2.08 -3.63 -1.70
CA ASN A 128 -3.45 -3.80 -1.24
C ASN A 128 -4.39 -2.73 -1.85
N VAL A 129 -5.50 -3.22 -2.41
CA VAL A 129 -6.61 -2.42 -2.92
C VAL A 129 -7.42 -2.02 -1.70
N THR A 130 -7.36 -0.75 -1.33
CA THR A 130 -8.04 -0.26 -0.11
C THR A 130 -9.46 0.16 -0.42
N ALA A 131 -10.35 0.15 0.56
CA ALA A 131 -11.66 0.76 0.45
C ALA A 131 -12.05 1.47 1.74
N SER A 132 -13.06 2.36 1.68
CA SER A 132 -13.65 2.93 2.89
C SER A 132 -14.06 1.77 3.83
N PRO A 133 -13.69 1.82 5.12
CA PRO A 133 -13.98 0.73 6.04
C PRO A 133 -15.49 0.53 6.21
N GLU A 134 -16.27 1.61 6.07
CA GLU A 134 -17.73 1.63 6.14
C GLU A 134 -18.42 1.06 4.88
N ALA A 135 -17.69 0.68 3.83
CA ALA A 135 -18.28 0.16 2.60
C ALA A 135 -19.27 -1.00 2.89
N GLY A 136 -20.48 -0.87 2.35
CA GLY A 136 -21.61 -1.76 2.56
C GLY A 136 -22.54 -1.35 3.70
N ILE A 137 -22.11 -0.46 4.60
CA ILE A 137 -22.88 -0.02 5.78
C ILE A 137 -22.94 1.52 5.94
N ASP A 138 -22.18 2.26 5.13
CA ASP A 138 -22.20 3.73 5.08
C ASP A 138 -23.62 4.25 4.73
N PRO A 139 -24.24 5.10 5.57
CA PRO A 139 -25.53 5.75 5.28
C PRO A 139 -25.57 6.58 4.01
N GLU A 140 -24.41 7.08 3.55
CA GLU A 140 -24.31 8.00 2.43
C GLU A 140 -23.76 7.34 1.15
N GLU A 141 -23.45 6.05 1.16
CA GLU A 141 -22.92 5.39 -0.03
C GLU A 141 -24.02 5.20 -1.10
N PRO A 142 -23.76 5.59 -2.37
CA PRO A 142 -24.69 5.31 -3.47
C PRO A 142 -24.90 3.82 -3.68
N PHE A 143 -23.85 3.02 -3.50
CA PHE A 143 -23.86 1.55 -3.53
C PHE A 143 -22.58 1.02 -2.86
N ASP A 144 -22.60 -0.25 -2.44
CA ASP A 144 -21.46 -0.90 -1.77
C ASP A 144 -20.28 -1.07 -2.75
N VAL A 145 -19.12 -0.49 -2.39
CA VAL A 145 -17.89 -0.57 -3.20
C VAL A 145 -17.02 -1.79 -2.92
N ALA A 146 -17.31 -2.57 -1.86
CA ALA A 146 -16.52 -3.75 -1.49
C ALA A 146 -16.41 -4.81 -2.62
N PRO A 147 -17.48 -5.13 -3.39
CA PRO A 147 -17.39 -6.06 -4.52
C PRO A 147 -16.40 -5.61 -5.61
N TYR A 148 -16.29 -4.30 -5.83
CA TYR A 148 -15.40 -3.72 -6.84
C TYR A 148 -13.94 -3.80 -6.38
N ALA A 149 -13.68 -3.53 -5.10
CA ALA A 149 -12.35 -3.67 -4.51
C ALA A 149 -11.88 -5.14 -4.49
N ASP A 150 -12.76 -6.08 -4.14
CA ASP A 150 -12.50 -7.52 -4.18
C ASP A 150 -12.23 -8.02 -5.61
N ALA A 151 -13.09 -7.66 -6.56
CA ALA A 151 -12.92 -8.02 -7.97
C ALA A 151 -11.60 -7.48 -8.54
N THR A 152 -11.26 -6.22 -8.24
CA THR A 152 -9.99 -5.61 -8.64
C THR A 152 -8.80 -6.35 -8.05
N PHE A 153 -8.86 -6.70 -6.76
CA PHE A 153 -7.81 -7.49 -6.11
C PHE A 153 -7.64 -8.85 -6.79
N ARG A 154 -8.73 -9.62 -6.96
CA ARG A 154 -8.69 -10.97 -7.55
C ARG A 154 -8.22 -10.96 -8.99
N TYR A 155 -8.63 -9.96 -9.77
CA TYR A 155 -8.23 -9.82 -11.17
C TYR A 155 -6.72 -9.54 -11.33
N LEU A 156 -6.14 -8.77 -10.40
CA LEU A 156 -4.74 -8.34 -10.46
C LEU A 156 -3.79 -9.28 -9.72
N LEU A 157 -4.29 -10.09 -8.79
CA LEU A 157 -3.48 -11.05 -8.06
C LEU A 157 -2.87 -12.07 -9.03
N ARG A 158 -1.52 -12.15 -9.03
CA ARG A 158 -0.73 -12.99 -9.95
C ARG A 158 -0.89 -12.62 -11.42
N ASN A 159 -1.46 -11.46 -11.72
CA ASN A 159 -1.53 -10.98 -13.09
C ASN A 159 -0.11 -10.68 -13.60
N PRO A 160 0.30 -11.20 -14.78
CA PRO A 160 1.66 -11.03 -15.32
C PRO A 160 2.14 -9.58 -15.37
N ILE A 161 1.24 -8.64 -15.68
CA ILE A 161 1.53 -7.19 -15.76
C ILE A 161 1.98 -6.63 -14.40
N CYS A 162 1.47 -7.22 -13.32
CA CYS A 162 1.64 -6.72 -11.96
C CYS A 162 2.86 -7.28 -11.23
N GLN A 163 3.67 -8.13 -11.87
CA GLN A 163 4.74 -8.87 -11.17
C GLN A 163 6.05 -8.09 -11.05
N GLU A 164 6.36 -7.22 -12.02
CA GLU A 164 7.68 -6.60 -12.12
C GLU A 164 7.59 -5.17 -12.68
N MET A 165 6.68 -4.35 -12.16
CA MET A 165 6.49 -2.96 -12.62
C MET A 165 7.67 -2.04 -12.23
N GLY A 166 7.70 -0.81 -12.74
CA GLY A 166 8.75 0.16 -12.38
C GLY A 166 8.78 0.49 -10.88
N ARG A 167 7.60 0.55 -10.25
CA ARG A 167 7.45 0.77 -8.80
C ARG A 167 6.12 0.23 -8.30
N LYS A 168 5.90 0.28 -6.98
CA LYS A 168 4.60 -0.02 -6.35
C LYS A 168 3.48 0.83 -6.95
N PHE A 169 2.33 0.21 -7.18
CA PHE A 169 1.09 0.85 -7.63
C PHE A 169 0.00 0.66 -6.56
N LYS A 170 -0.77 1.70 -6.26
CA LYS A 170 -1.76 1.72 -5.17
C LYS A 170 -3.11 2.21 -5.69
N MET A 171 -4.17 1.55 -5.25
CA MET A 171 -5.55 1.88 -5.62
C MET A 171 -6.45 1.99 -4.39
N SER A 172 -7.52 2.76 -4.49
CA SER A 172 -8.53 2.91 -3.44
C SER A 172 -9.95 3.10 -3.97
N PHE A 173 -10.94 2.57 -3.24
CA PHE A 173 -12.38 2.75 -3.48
C PHE A 173 -13.04 3.44 -2.28
N SER A 174 -13.45 4.69 -2.42
CA SER A 174 -14.22 5.37 -1.37
C SER A 174 -15.69 4.97 -1.44
N SER A 175 -16.41 4.94 -0.32
CA SER A 175 -17.84 4.60 -0.27
C SER A 175 -18.75 5.73 -0.72
N SER A 176 -18.33 6.98 -0.55
CA SER A 176 -19.15 8.17 -0.81
C SER A 176 -18.29 9.39 -1.13
N ASP A 177 -18.96 10.53 -1.35
CA ASP A 177 -18.33 11.83 -1.62
C ASP A 177 -17.55 12.38 -0.41
N LYS A 178 -17.62 11.75 0.76
CA LYS A 178 -16.70 12.06 1.87
C LYS A 178 -15.25 11.64 1.57
N ASP A 179 -15.04 10.74 0.61
CA ASP A 179 -13.74 10.23 0.18
C ASP A 179 -12.85 9.68 1.33
N THR A 180 -13.44 8.85 2.19
CA THR A 180 -12.76 8.29 3.38
C THR A 180 -11.67 7.26 3.05
N ALA A 181 -11.55 6.81 1.79
CA ALA A 181 -10.43 6.01 1.31
C ALA A 181 -9.29 6.83 0.68
N PHE A 182 -9.41 8.17 0.65
CA PHE A 182 -8.42 9.13 0.17
C PHE A 182 -8.03 8.90 -1.31
N ALA A 183 -9.02 8.84 -2.20
CA ALA A 183 -8.82 8.58 -3.63
C ALA A 183 -7.73 9.47 -4.26
N TYR A 184 -7.62 10.72 -3.82
CA TYR A 184 -6.71 11.72 -4.36
C TYR A 184 -5.21 11.49 -4.08
N ILE A 185 -4.81 10.53 -3.24
CA ILE A 185 -3.39 10.22 -2.97
C ILE A 185 -2.92 8.89 -3.59
N HIS A 186 -3.77 8.22 -4.36
CA HIS A 186 -3.49 6.91 -4.94
C HIS A 186 -3.07 7.01 -6.40
N ASP A 187 -2.39 5.98 -6.91
CA ASP A 187 -2.06 5.95 -8.35
C ASP A 187 -3.35 5.86 -9.19
N LEU A 188 -4.38 5.17 -8.67
CA LEU A 188 -5.79 5.27 -9.10
C LEU A 188 -6.73 5.36 -7.88
N GLY A 189 -7.77 6.19 -7.97
CA GLY A 189 -8.80 6.31 -6.94
C GLY A 189 -10.20 6.29 -7.54
N PHE A 190 -11.16 5.70 -6.85
CA PHE A 190 -12.53 5.49 -7.35
C PHE A 190 -13.54 5.97 -6.31
N ILE A 191 -14.51 6.78 -6.74
CA ILE A 191 -15.61 7.29 -5.90
C ILE A 191 -16.93 6.97 -6.62
N PRO A 192 -17.87 6.25 -5.99
CA PRO A 192 -19.08 5.75 -6.63
C PRO A 192 -19.99 6.89 -7.03
N LYS A 193 -20.59 6.79 -8.22
CA LYS A 193 -21.54 7.73 -8.78
C LYS A 193 -22.69 6.96 -9.42
N VAL A 194 -23.88 7.55 -9.39
CA VAL A 194 -25.05 7.04 -10.10
C VAL A 194 -25.52 8.13 -11.07
N GLN A 195 -25.77 7.75 -12.32
CA GLN A 195 -26.37 8.62 -13.33
C GLN A 195 -27.65 7.99 -13.87
N VAL A 196 -28.58 8.81 -14.35
CA VAL A 196 -29.76 8.34 -15.08
C VAL A 196 -29.49 8.50 -16.58
N ILE A 197 -29.38 7.38 -17.30
CA ILE A 197 -29.17 7.34 -18.76
C ILE A 197 -30.36 6.61 -19.37
N ASP A 198 -31.04 7.23 -20.33
CA ASP A 198 -32.25 6.68 -20.98
C ASP A 198 -33.34 6.22 -19.98
N GLY A 199 -33.46 6.93 -18.85
CA GLY A 199 -34.42 6.62 -17.78
C GLY A 199 -34.03 5.45 -16.88
N GLN A 200 -32.82 4.89 -17.03
CA GLN A 200 -32.28 3.82 -16.18
C GLN A 200 -31.12 4.33 -15.33
N GLU A 201 -31.07 3.89 -14.07
CA GLU A 201 -29.91 4.15 -13.21
C GLU A 201 -28.71 3.32 -13.67
N VAL A 202 -27.61 4.01 -13.95
CA VAL A 202 -26.33 3.42 -14.33
C VAL A 202 -25.32 3.72 -13.23
N ARG A 203 -24.70 2.67 -12.70
CA ARG A 203 -23.61 2.77 -11.72
C ARG A 203 -22.29 3.01 -12.43
N GLY A 204 -21.50 3.88 -11.85
CA GLY A 204 -20.15 4.18 -12.31
C GLY A 204 -19.34 4.84 -11.22
N PHE A 205 -18.19 5.38 -11.59
CA PHE A 205 -17.27 5.99 -10.65
C PHE A 205 -16.68 7.27 -11.23
N LYS A 206 -16.53 8.29 -10.38
CA LYS A 206 -15.50 9.30 -10.58
C LYS A 206 -14.15 8.63 -10.37
N VAL A 207 -13.23 8.81 -11.32
CA VAL A 207 -11.93 8.14 -11.34
C VAL A 207 -10.83 9.17 -11.29
N LEU A 208 -9.92 9.01 -10.32
CA LEU A 208 -8.72 9.82 -10.16
C LEU A 208 -7.48 9.02 -10.55
N ILE A 209 -6.45 9.71 -11.05
CA ILE A 209 -5.22 9.11 -11.56
C ILE A 209 -3.98 9.95 -11.23
N GLY A 210 -2.88 9.27 -10.87
CA GLY A 210 -1.56 9.92 -10.75
C GLY A 210 -1.19 10.49 -9.39
N GLY A 211 -1.87 10.11 -8.31
CA GLY A 211 -1.58 10.58 -6.96
C GLY A 211 -0.40 9.90 -6.27
N GLY A 212 0.07 10.49 -5.19
CA GLY A 212 1.01 9.86 -4.27
C GLY A 212 1.72 10.84 -3.36
N LEU A 213 1.81 10.50 -2.07
CA LEU A 213 2.56 11.27 -1.07
C LEU A 213 4.09 11.12 -1.29
N GLY A 214 4.76 10.18 -0.62
CA GLY A 214 6.23 10.07 -0.68
C GLY A 214 6.91 11.37 -0.22
N ALA A 215 8.19 11.56 -0.58
CA ALA A 215 8.94 12.75 -0.18
C ALA A 215 8.46 14.05 -0.86
N GLN A 216 7.83 13.93 -2.03
CA GLN A 216 7.29 15.02 -2.84
C GLN A 216 5.84 14.70 -3.21
N PRO A 217 4.87 15.09 -2.37
CA PRO A 217 3.46 14.76 -2.59
C PRO A 217 2.90 15.36 -3.88
N VAL A 218 2.03 14.61 -4.54
CA VAL A 218 1.27 15.00 -5.74
C VAL A 218 -0.15 14.46 -5.57
N LEU A 219 -1.14 15.29 -5.85
CA LEU A 219 -2.56 14.91 -5.85
C LEU A 219 -2.91 14.27 -7.19
N ALA A 220 -3.80 13.28 -7.17
CA ALA A 220 -4.35 12.68 -8.36
C ALA A 220 -5.24 13.67 -9.12
N GLN A 221 -5.31 13.53 -10.44
CA GLN A 221 -6.18 14.33 -11.31
C GLN A 221 -7.41 13.52 -11.70
N VAL A 222 -8.51 14.18 -12.05
CA VAL A 222 -9.71 13.48 -12.56
C VAL A 222 -9.42 12.92 -13.95
N ALA A 223 -9.55 11.60 -14.09
CA ALA A 223 -9.54 10.90 -15.39
C ALA A 223 -10.93 10.85 -16.01
N TYR A 224 -11.94 10.59 -15.17
CA TYR A 224 -13.35 10.54 -15.56
C TYR A 224 -14.19 11.08 -14.42
N GLU A 225 -15.12 11.98 -14.72
CA GLU A 225 -16.20 12.33 -13.77
C GLU A 225 -17.17 11.15 -13.58
N PHE A 226 -17.31 10.33 -14.61
CA PHE A 226 -18.09 9.11 -14.58
C PHE A 226 -17.53 8.08 -15.56
N LEU A 227 -17.07 6.95 -15.03
CA LEU A 227 -16.72 5.75 -15.79
C LEU A 227 -17.72 4.64 -15.42
N PRO A 228 -18.48 4.08 -16.38
CA PRO A 228 -19.38 2.96 -16.12
C PRO A 228 -18.66 1.80 -15.45
N GLU A 229 -19.34 1.13 -14.54
CA GLU A 229 -18.70 0.17 -13.65
C GLU A 229 -18.04 -1.02 -14.36
N ASN A 230 -18.61 -1.47 -15.47
CA ASN A 230 -18.08 -2.57 -16.30
C ASN A 230 -16.77 -2.19 -17.03
N ARG A 231 -16.41 -0.90 -17.05
CA ARG A 231 -15.19 -0.39 -17.69
C ARG A 231 -14.03 -0.19 -16.71
N ILE A 232 -14.23 -0.35 -15.40
CA ILE A 232 -13.21 -0.11 -14.38
C ILE A 232 -12.01 -1.03 -14.54
N ILE A 233 -12.21 -2.35 -14.58
CA ILE A 233 -11.11 -3.32 -14.70
C ILE A 233 -10.34 -3.15 -16.03
N PRO A 234 -11.01 -3.02 -17.20
CA PRO A 234 -10.34 -2.69 -18.45
C PRO A 234 -9.49 -1.42 -18.36
N PHE A 235 -10.02 -0.35 -17.74
CA PHE A 235 -9.28 0.90 -17.56
C PHE A 235 -8.04 0.72 -16.67
N ILE A 236 -8.19 0.01 -15.54
CA ILE A 236 -7.08 -0.31 -14.64
C ILE A 236 -5.97 -1.07 -15.37
N GLU A 237 -6.32 -2.12 -16.11
CA GLU A 237 -5.34 -2.91 -16.86
C GLU A 237 -4.60 -2.05 -17.89
N GLY A 238 -5.33 -1.21 -18.64
CA GLY A 238 -4.74 -0.27 -19.60
C GLY A 238 -3.72 0.66 -18.94
N VAL A 239 -4.08 1.29 -17.82
CA VAL A 239 -3.16 2.17 -17.06
C VAL A 239 -1.92 1.40 -16.57
N LEU A 240 -2.10 0.18 -16.07
CA LEU A 240 -0.99 -0.66 -15.60
C LEU A 240 -0.03 -1.03 -16.73
N ARG A 241 -0.55 -1.35 -17.92
CA ARG A 241 0.28 -1.62 -19.12
C ARG A 241 1.10 -0.39 -19.53
N ILE A 242 0.50 0.80 -19.47
CA ILE A 242 1.23 2.05 -19.74
C ILE A 242 2.30 2.29 -18.68
N PHE A 243 1.98 2.11 -17.40
CA PHE A 243 2.96 2.27 -16.34
C PHE A 243 4.11 1.26 -16.45
N ASP A 244 3.82 0.01 -16.79
CA ASP A 244 4.83 -1.03 -16.95
C ASP A 244 5.76 -0.75 -18.13
N ARG A 245 5.20 -0.33 -19.26
CA ARG A 245 5.95 -0.07 -20.51
C ARG A 245 6.80 1.19 -20.47
N TYR A 246 6.23 2.29 -19.96
CA TYR A 246 6.86 3.61 -20.00
C TYR A 246 7.45 4.06 -18.65
N GLY A 247 7.18 3.33 -17.58
CA GLY A 247 7.67 3.65 -16.23
C GLY A 247 9.19 3.56 -16.10
N GLU A 248 9.75 4.50 -15.35
CA GLU A 248 11.18 4.57 -15.02
C GLU A 248 11.62 3.41 -14.10
N ARG A 249 12.72 2.74 -14.44
CA ARG A 249 13.23 1.53 -13.75
C ARG A 249 14.62 1.68 -13.17
N ASN A 250 15.38 2.69 -13.56
CA ASN A 250 16.74 2.94 -13.08
C ASN A 250 16.71 3.86 -11.87
N ASN A 251 16.03 5.01 -11.96
CA ASN A 251 15.91 5.96 -10.86
C ASN A 251 14.63 5.76 -10.04
N ARG A 252 14.78 5.07 -8.91
CA ARG A 252 13.70 4.74 -7.98
C ARG A 252 12.94 5.94 -7.43
N ASN A 253 13.61 7.08 -7.26
CA ASN A 253 13.01 8.30 -6.75
C ASN A 253 12.08 8.96 -7.78
N LYS A 254 12.16 8.54 -9.04
CA LYS A 254 11.34 9.00 -10.18
C LYS A 254 10.49 7.87 -10.79
N ALA A 255 10.43 6.70 -10.15
CA ALA A 255 9.83 5.48 -10.71
C ALA A 255 8.32 5.31 -10.44
N ARG A 256 7.69 6.15 -9.62
CA ARG A 256 6.23 6.10 -9.38
C ARG A 256 5.47 6.64 -10.59
N PHE A 257 4.25 6.15 -10.80
CA PHE A 257 3.39 6.51 -11.92
C PHE A 257 3.15 8.03 -12.04
N LYS A 258 2.98 8.74 -10.91
CA LYS A 258 2.89 10.21 -10.89
C LYS A 258 4.01 10.94 -11.66
N TYR A 259 5.23 10.41 -11.67
CA TYR A 259 6.34 11.03 -12.41
C TYR A 259 6.26 10.75 -13.90
N LEU A 260 5.77 9.57 -14.29
CA LEU A 260 5.48 9.25 -15.69
C LEU A 260 4.39 10.19 -16.21
N GLN A 261 3.26 10.30 -15.51
CA GLN A 261 2.18 11.21 -15.87
C GLN A 261 2.65 12.67 -15.96
N ASN A 262 3.44 13.15 -15.00
CA ASN A 262 4.00 14.50 -15.06
C ASN A 262 4.96 14.71 -16.24
N LYS A 263 5.64 13.65 -16.70
CA LYS A 263 6.60 13.72 -17.81
C LYS A 263 5.90 13.76 -19.17
N ILE A 264 4.89 12.92 -19.38
CA ILE A 264 4.24 12.78 -20.70
C ILE A 264 2.93 13.56 -20.82
N GLY A 265 2.35 13.98 -19.70
CA GLY A 265 1.07 14.68 -19.65
C GLY A 265 -0.13 13.74 -19.54
N MET A 266 -1.22 14.23 -18.93
CA MET A 266 -2.44 13.47 -18.72
C MET A 266 -3.12 13.07 -20.04
N GLU A 267 -3.19 13.98 -21.01
CA GLU A 267 -3.76 13.70 -22.34
C GLU A 267 -3.06 12.54 -23.04
N GLU A 268 -1.73 12.52 -22.99
CA GLU A 268 -0.93 11.46 -23.60
C GLU A 268 -1.08 10.13 -22.87
N VAL A 269 -1.15 10.13 -21.53
CA VAL A 269 -1.48 8.93 -20.75
C VAL A 269 -2.81 8.35 -21.24
N MET A 270 -3.86 9.17 -21.35
CA MET A 270 -5.18 8.71 -21.74
C MET A 270 -5.23 8.23 -23.19
N ARG A 271 -4.50 8.88 -24.10
CA ARG A 271 -4.33 8.43 -25.49
C ARG A 271 -3.70 7.03 -25.53
N LEU A 272 -2.60 6.83 -24.82
CA LEU A 272 -1.89 5.55 -24.76
C LEU A 272 -2.75 4.45 -24.12
N VAL A 273 -3.49 4.76 -23.05
CA VAL A 273 -4.44 3.80 -22.43
C VAL A 273 -5.51 3.36 -23.42
N LYS A 274 -6.04 4.28 -24.23
CA LYS A 274 -7.02 3.96 -25.27
C LYS A 274 -6.42 3.05 -26.36
N GLU A 275 -5.16 3.27 -26.73
CA GLU A 275 -4.45 2.41 -27.69
C GLU A 275 -4.22 0.99 -27.19
N GLU A 276 -4.12 0.79 -25.86
CA GLU A 276 -4.01 -0.55 -25.28
C GLU A 276 -5.32 -1.35 -25.31
N ALA A 277 -6.47 -0.72 -25.57
CA ALA A 277 -7.78 -1.34 -25.45
C ALA A 277 -7.86 -2.70 -26.15
N LYS A 278 -7.35 -2.80 -27.38
CA LYS A 278 -7.37 -4.03 -28.20
C LYS A 278 -6.63 -5.22 -27.56
N ALA A 279 -5.65 -4.95 -26.71
CA ALA A 279 -4.79 -5.96 -26.11
C ALA A 279 -5.22 -6.39 -24.70
N LEU A 280 -6.25 -5.74 -24.18
CA LEU A 280 -6.78 -6.06 -22.85
C LEU A 280 -7.41 -7.45 -22.87
N LYS A 281 -7.23 -8.18 -21.77
CA LYS A 281 -7.83 -9.51 -21.60
C LYS A 281 -9.37 -9.45 -21.60
N VAL A 282 -9.92 -8.33 -21.14
CA VAL A 282 -11.36 -8.05 -21.13
C VAL A 282 -11.60 -6.61 -21.56
N HIS A 283 -12.63 -6.41 -22.38
CA HIS A 283 -13.07 -5.07 -22.80
C HIS A 283 -14.15 -4.51 -21.88
N GLU A 284 -14.97 -5.40 -21.33
CA GLU A 284 -15.94 -5.12 -20.27
C GLU A 284 -15.82 -6.23 -19.23
N PHE A 285 -16.06 -5.89 -17.97
CA PHE A 285 -15.94 -6.82 -16.86
C PHE A 285 -17.10 -6.67 -15.90
N ASP A 286 -17.95 -7.69 -15.84
CA ASP A 286 -19.03 -7.73 -14.86
C ASP A 286 -18.48 -8.01 -13.47
N ILE A 287 -18.79 -7.13 -12.53
CA ILE A 287 -18.38 -7.26 -11.14
C ILE A 287 -19.12 -8.45 -10.50
N PRO A 288 -18.41 -9.52 -10.08
CA PRO A 288 -19.05 -10.67 -9.44
C PRO A 288 -19.61 -10.28 -8.07
N ASN A 289 -20.65 -11.00 -7.61
CA ASN A 289 -21.18 -10.89 -6.25
C ASN A 289 -21.50 -9.44 -5.82
N ARG A 290 -22.11 -8.64 -6.70
CA ARG A 290 -22.45 -7.23 -6.42
C ARG A 290 -23.24 -7.01 -5.14
N GLU A 291 -23.98 -8.02 -4.68
CA GLU A 291 -24.74 -8.00 -3.43
C GLU A 291 -24.24 -9.03 -2.39
N GLY A 292 -23.25 -9.85 -2.77
CA GLY A 292 -22.93 -11.13 -2.12
C GLY A 292 -21.72 -11.14 -1.17
N LEU A 293 -21.06 -10.00 -0.95
CA LEU A 293 -19.97 -9.92 0.05
C LEU A 293 -20.48 -9.61 1.46
N ASN A 294 -21.79 -9.44 1.66
CA ASN A 294 -22.35 -9.18 2.98
C ASN A 294 -22.17 -10.41 3.89
N PRO A 295 -21.68 -10.22 5.13
CA PRO A 295 -21.57 -11.31 6.09
C PRO A 295 -22.96 -11.74 6.58
N ALA A 296 -23.05 -12.95 7.13
CA ALA A 296 -24.26 -13.38 7.82
C ALA A 296 -24.52 -12.47 9.04
N LEU A 297 -25.77 -12.04 9.21
CA LEU A 297 -26.17 -11.22 10.33
C LEU A 297 -26.23 -12.07 11.62
N PRO A 298 -25.85 -11.50 12.77
CA PRO A 298 -25.85 -12.24 14.02
C PRO A 298 -27.28 -12.55 14.48
N ALA A 299 -27.56 -13.82 14.79
CA ALA A 299 -28.85 -14.22 15.33
C ALA A 299 -29.13 -13.51 16.67
N PRO A 300 -30.40 -13.17 16.98
CA PRO A 300 -30.77 -12.63 18.28
C PRO A 300 -30.33 -13.58 19.40
N LYS A 301 -29.55 -13.06 20.35
CA LYS A 301 -29.04 -13.80 21.50
C LYS A 301 -29.16 -12.92 22.73
N ALA A 302 -29.60 -13.51 23.85
CA ALA A 302 -29.64 -12.80 25.13
C ALA A 302 -28.22 -12.32 25.50
N LEU A 303 -28.14 -11.10 26.03
CA LEU A 303 -26.89 -10.55 26.51
C LEU A 303 -26.56 -11.20 27.87
N PRO A 304 -25.28 -11.56 28.12
CA PRO A 304 -24.84 -11.93 29.46
C PRO A 304 -25.01 -10.74 30.41
N GLU A 305 -24.99 -10.99 31.72
CA GLU A 305 -24.94 -9.90 32.69
C GLU A 305 -23.66 -9.08 32.50
N PHE A 306 -23.79 -7.75 32.54
CA PHE A 306 -22.68 -6.80 32.45
C PHE A 306 -22.95 -5.60 33.36
N VAL A 307 -21.87 -4.90 33.73
CA VAL A 307 -21.92 -3.68 34.54
C VAL A 307 -21.10 -2.61 33.84
N ILE A 308 -21.71 -1.44 33.60
CA ILE A 308 -20.97 -0.27 33.11
C ILE A 308 -20.36 0.44 34.33
N GLU A 309 -19.07 0.25 34.56
CA GLU A 309 -18.36 0.89 35.69
C GLU A 309 -18.24 2.40 35.51
N ASN A 310 -17.95 2.86 34.28
CA ASN A 310 -17.79 4.27 33.96
C ASN A 310 -18.83 4.72 32.92
N THR A 311 -19.94 5.26 33.42
CA THR A 311 -21.06 5.71 32.57
C THR A 311 -20.69 6.90 31.68
N ASP A 312 -19.79 7.78 32.13
CA ASP A 312 -19.38 8.95 31.33
C ASP A 312 -18.46 8.54 30.18
N LYS A 313 -17.53 7.61 30.42
CA LYS A 313 -16.72 6.98 29.36
C LYS A 313 -17.61 6.26 28.34
N TYR A 314 -18.63 5.53 28.79
CA TYR A 314 -19.58 4.86 27.89
C TYR A 314 -20.30 5.86 26.97
N LYS A 315 -20.85 6.95 27.51
CA LYS A 315 -21.52 7.98 26.69
C LYS A 315 -20.58 8.62 25.68
N LEU A 316 -19.34 8.88 26.11
CA LEU A 316 -18.31 9.46 25.24
C LEU A 316 -17.92 8.48 24.12
N TRP A 317 -17.66 7.23 24.45
CA TRP A 317 -17.37 6.15 23.50
C TRP A 317 -18.52 5.94 22.53
N LEU A 318 -19.77 5.87 23.01
CA LEU A 318 -20.95 5.69 22.16
C LEU A 318 -21.03 6.79 21.08
N ARG A 319 -20.75 8.04 21.45
CA ARG A 319 -20.77 9.18 20.53
C ARG A 319 -19.59 9.22 19.55
N THR A 320 -18.42 8.74 19.95
CA THR A 320 -17.17 8.93 19.18
C THR A 320 -16.73 7.69 18.41
N ASN A 321 -17.16 6.50 18.84
CA ASN A 321 -16.72 5.23 18.31
C ASN A 321 -17.86 4.41 17.69
N THR A 322 -19.09 4.92 17.64
CA THR A 322 -20.20 4.21 17.02
C THR A 322 -20.97 5.10 16.07
N PHE A 323 -21.58 4.49 15.06
CA PHE A 323 -22.52 5.17 14.16
C PHE A 323 -23.62 4.21 13.74
N GLN A 324 -24.81 4.75 13.50
CA GLN A 324 -25.91 3.97 12.93
C GLN A 324 -25.62 3.73 11.45
N GLN A 325 -25.58 2.46 11.05
CA GLN A 325 -25.40 2.09 9.64
C GLN A 325 -26.73 2.20 8.87
N LYS A 326 -26.65 2.13 7.52
CA LYS A 326 -27.85 2.21 6.67
C LYS A 326 -28.87 1.08 6.88
N GLN A 327 -28.45 -0.06 7.43
CA GLN A 327 -29.34 -1.15 7.80
C GLN A 327 -29.93 -0.88 9.18
N GLU A 328 -31.26 -0.83 9.25
CA GLU A 328 -32.01 -0.52 10.47
C GLU A 328 -31.69 -1.50 11.62
N GLY A 329 -31.57 -0.97 12.84
CA GLY A 329 -31.29 -1.74 14.07
C GLY A 329 -29.82 -2.16 14.25
N TYR A 330 -28.93 -1.80 13.32
CA TYR A 330 -27.51 -2.12 13.39
C TYR A 330 -26.63 -0.87 13.48
N PHE A 331 -25.43 -1.06 14.04
CA PHE A 331 -24.41 -0.06 14.24
C PHE A 331 -23.05 -0.57 13.75
N GLY A 332 -22.25 0.36 13.21
CA GLY A 332 -20.81 0.17 13.08
C GLY A 332 -20.12 0.58 14.39
N VAL A 333 -19.14 -0.22 14.83
CA VAL A 333 -18.38 0.04 16.07
C VAL A 333 -16.89 0.08 15.78
N TYR A 334 -16.29 1.25 16.01
CA TYR A 334 -14.87 1.52 15.86
C TYR A 334 -14.07 1.18 17.12
N LEU A 335 -13.00 0.43 16.94
CA LEU A 335 -12.04 0.07 17.96
C LEU A 335 -10.78 0.90 17.71
N LYS A 336 -10.54 1.88 18.58
CA LYS A 336 -9.30 2.64 18.57
C LYS A 336 -8.16 1.73 19.03
N VAL A 337 -7.13 1.59 18.20
CA VAL A 337 -5.96 0.75 18.41
C VAL A 337 -4.74 1.68 18.50
N PRO A 338 -4.22 1.96 19.71
CA PRO A 338 -3.08 2.85 19.88
C PRO A 338 -1.91 2.44 18.99
N ILE A 339 -1.35 3.39 18.24
CA ILE A 339 -0.27 3.22 17.26
C ILE A 339 -0.47 2.10 16.21
N GLY A 340 -1.68 1.55 16.11
CA GLY A 340 -2.01 0.41 15.27
C GLY A 340 -1.53 -0.95 15.78
N ASP A 341 -1.08 -1.09 17.03
CA ASP A 341 -0.59 -2.36 17.56
C ASP A 341 -1.65 -3.07 18.43
N ILE A 342 -1.96 -4.32 18.08
CA ILE A 342 -2.81 -5.21 18.88
C ILE A 342 -2.05 -6.50 19.21
N SER A 343 -2.04 -6.88 20.49
CA SER A 343 -1.43 -8.15 20.91
C SER A 343 -2.26 -9.36 20.42
N SER A 344 -1.59 -10.48 20.17
CA SER A 344 -2.24 -11.75 19.78
C SER A 344 -3.21 -12.26 20.84
N ASP A 345 -2.93 -12.03 22.13
CA ASP A 345 -3.82 -12.34 23.25
C ASP A 345 -5.09 -11.48 23.21
N THR A 346 -4.95 -10.17 23.05
CA THR A 346 -6.09 -9.25 22.88
C THR A 346 -6.93 -9.65 21.66
N ALA A 347 -6.29 -9.94 20.53
CA ALA A 347 -6.96 -10.35 19.29
C ALA A 347 -7.77 -11.65 19.49
N ARG A 348 -7.24 -12.65 20.21
CA ARG A 348 -7.96 -13.88 20.54
C ARG A 348 -9.14 -13.64 21.47
N LYS A 349 -8.96 -12.81 22.49
CA LYS A 349 -10.03 -12.48 23.46
C LYS A 349 -11.14 -11.64 22.83
N LEU A 350 -10.84 -10.88 21.78
CA LEU A 350 -11.82 -10.09 21.03
C LEU A 350 -12.80 -10.99 20.24
N VAL A 351 -12.33 -12.09 19.67
CA VAL A 351 -13.14 -12.99 18.82
C VAL A 351 -14.44 -13.50 19.47
N PRO A 352 -14.45 -14.05 20.70
CA PRO A 352 -15.70 -14.48 21.34
C PRO A 352 -16.66 -13.32 21.63
N VAL A 353 -16.17 -12.07 21.77
CA VAL A 353 -17.04 -10.89 21.94
C VAL A 353 -17.81 -10.60 20.64
N ILE A 354 -17.16 -10.82 19.49
CA ILE A 354 -17.73 -10.52 18.16
C ILE A 354 -18.75 -11.59 17.73
N ARG A 355 -18.36 -12.89 17.76
CA ARG A 355 -19.08 -13.98 17.08
C ARG A 355 -20.57 -14.11 17.42
N ASP A 356 -20.96 -13.66 18.61
CA ASP A 356 -22.33 -13.80 19.10
C ASP A 356 -23.22 -12.57 18.85
N TYR A 357 -22.62 -11.39 18.64
CA TYR A 357 -23.34 -10.10 18.73
C TYR A 357 -23.01 -9.12 17.59
N ALA A 358 -22.10 -9.48 16.69
CA ALA A 358 -21.78 -8.77 15.46
C ALA A 358 -21.65 -9.75 14.29
N ALA A 359 -21.64 -9.25 13.06
CA ALA A 359 -21.33 -10.10 11.92
C ALA A 359 -19.86 -10.54 11.91
N ASP A 360 -19.57 -11.69 11.29
CA ASP A 360 -18.20 -12.23 11.17
C ASP A 360 -17.36 -11.49 10.10
N GLU A 361 -17.29 -10.17 10.23
CA GLU A 361 -16.52 -9.29 9.35
C GLU A 361 -16.00 -8.09 10.13
N LEU A 362 -14.67 -7.99 10.20
CA LEU A 362 -13.96 -6.81 10.68
C LEU A 362 -13.32 -6.07 9.50
N ARG A 363 -13.02 -4.79 9.72
CA ARG A 363 -12.33 -3.92 8.77
C ARG A 363 -11.15 -3.24 9.43
N VAL A 364 -9.95 -3.46 8.89
CA VAL A 364 -8.80 -2.59 9.22
C VAL A 364 -9.01 -1.24 8.55
N THR A 365 -8.89 -0.14 9.29
CA THR A 365 -9.07 1.22 8.76
C THR A 365 -7.74 1.82 8.27
N GLN A 366 -7.80 2.84 7.42
CA GLN A 366 -6.63 3.61 6.98
C GLN A 366 -5.99 4.42 8.12
N GLY A 367 -6.72 4.62 9.22
CA GLY A 367 -6.24 5.20 10.48
C GLY A 367 -5.50 4.20 11.38
N GLN A 368 -5.37 2.94 10.96
CA GLN A 368 -4.74 1.84 11.72
C GLN A 368 -5.59 1.31 12.88
N ASN A 369 -6.91 1.41 12.75
CA ASN A 369 -7.89 0.94 13.73
C ASN A 369 -8.69 -0.25 13.18
N LEU A 370 -9.65 -0.76 13.95
CA LEU A 370 -10.61 -1.77 13.49
C LEU A 370 -12.04 -1.21 13.49
N LEU A 371 -12.88 -1.74 12.61
CA LEU A 371 -14.32 -1.52 12.60
C LEU A 371 -15.04 -2.88 12.61
N LEU A 372 -16.00 -3.02 13.52
CA LEU A 372 -16.97 -4.10 13.56
C LEU A 372 -18.24 -3.66 12.83
N LYS A 373 -18.77 -4.52 11.95
CA LYS A 373 -20.00 -4.25 11.19
C LYS A 373 -21.17 -5.03 11.78
N PHE A 374 -22.38 -4.50 11.62
CA PHE A 374 -23.63 -5.16 12.01
C PHE A 374 -23.69 -5.52 13.51
N VAL A 375 -23.26 -4.60 14.38
CA VAL A 375 -23.49 -4.71 15.83
C VAL A 375 -24.94 -4.32 16.13
N ARG A 376 -25.68 -5.13 16.88
CA ARG A 376 -27.06 -4.77 17.26
C ARG A 376 -27.07 -3.66 18.30
N GLU A 377 -28.03 -2.75 18.20
CA GLU A 377 -28.15 -1.59 19.10
C GLU A 377 -28.17 -2.00 20.59
N GLU A 378 -28.97 -3.02 20.94
CA GLU A 378 -29.09 -3.47 22.32
C GLU A 378 -27.78 -4.04 22.89
N ALA A 379 -26.86 -4.47 22.02
CA ALA A 379 -25.57 -5.05 22.42
C ALA A 379 -24.49 -3.98 22.68
N LEU A 380 -24.70 -2.71 22.33
CA LEU A 380 -23.68 -1.65 22.48
C LEU A 380 -23.14 -1.50 23.92
N PRO A 381 -23.98 -1.50 24.98
CA PRO A 381 -23.49 -1.48 26.37
C PRO A 381 -22.60 -2.67 26.73
N TYR A 382 -22.96 -3.85 26.23
CA TYR A 382 -22.19 -5.08 26.45
C TYR A 382 -20.85 -5.03 25.70
N PHE A 383 -20.86 -4.61 24.43
CA PHE A 383 -19.64 -4.40 23.65
C PHE A 383 -18.71 -3.41 24.32
N PHE A 384 -19.22 -2.26 24.77
CA PHE A 384 -18.41 -1.29 25.52
C PHE A 384 -17.69 -1.96 26.70
N THR A 385 -18.44 -2.67 27.55
CA THR A 385 -17.88 -3.32 28.76
C THR A 385 -16.76 -4.30 28.38
N LYS A 386 -16.98 -5.16 27.38
CA LYS A 386 -16.00 -6.16 26.95
C LYS A 386 -14.82 -5.58 26.18
N LEU A 387 -15.02 -4.51 25.42
CA LEU A 387 -13.92 -3.81 24.77
C LEU A 387 -13.09 -3.02 25.79
N ASP A 388 -13.70 -2.48 26.84
CA ASP A 388 -13.01 -1.75 27.90
C ASP A 388 -12.09 -2.67 28.72
N GLU A 389 -12.57 -3.88 29.05
CA GLU A 389 -11.74 -4.96 29.65
C GLU A 389 -10.50 -5.29 28.81
N LEU A 390 -10.56 -5.06 27.49
CA LEU A 390 -9.47 -5.31 26.54
C LEU A 390 -8.65 -4.06 26.20
N GLY A 391 -9.00 -2.89 26.72
CA GLY A 391 -8.37 -1.61 26.37
C GLY A 391 -8.69 -1.11 24.95
N LEU A 392 -9.81 -1.56 24.37
CA LEU A 392 -10.26 -1.24 23.01
C LEU A 392 -11.49 -0.33 22.97
N ALA A 393 -11.95 0.17 24.13
CA ALA A 393 -13.06 1.10 24.27
C ALA A 393 -12.62 2.54 24.57
N GLU A 394 -11.36 2.89 24.27
CA GLU A 394 -10.91 4.28 24.40
C GLU A 394 -11.67 5.18 23.41
N PRO A 395 -12.25 6.29 23.88
CA PRO A 395 -13.00 7.20 23.04
C PRO A 395 -12.12 8.01 22.10
N GLY A 396 -12.76 8.62 21.10
CA GLY A 396 -12.13 9.59 20.21
C GLY A 396 -11.54 8.95 18.95
N PHE A 397 -12.17 7.89 18.43
CA PHE A 397 -11.84 7.38 17.09
C PHE A 397 -11.87 8.50 16.03
N ASP A 398 -10.87 8.51 15.16
CA ASP A 398 -10.69 9.47 14.07
C ASP A 398 -10.70 10.95 14.53
N THR A 399 -10.39 11.24 15.79
CA THR A 399 -10.27 12.62 16.30
C THR A 399 -8.81 13.09 16.31
N VAL A 400 -8.57 14.31 16.80
CA VAL A 400 -7.20 14.85 17.01
C VAL A 400 -6.34 13.89 17.83
N ALA A 401 -6.95 13.16 18.78
CA ALA A 401 -6.28 12.22 19.67
C ALA A 401 -6.10 10.80 19.09
N ASP A 402 -6.48 10.56 17.84
CA ASP A 402 -6.29 9.29 17.14
C ASP A 402 -5.22 9.46 16.06
N ILE A 403 -3.96 9.43 16.49
CA ILE A 403 -2.83 9.86 15.68
C ILE A 403 -2.30 8.69 14.85
N THR A 404 -2.43 8.79 13.52
CA THR A 404 -1.84 7.81 12.61
C THR A 404 -0.31 7.91 12.60
N THR A 405 0.39 6.79 12.71
CA THR A 405 1.86 6.75 12.76
C THR A 405 2.45 5.56 12.00
N CYS A 406 3.69 5.70 11.52
CA CYS A 406 4.41 4.54 10.97
C CYS A 406 5.30 3.88 12.03
N PRO A 407 5.83 2.67 11.78
CA PRO A 407 6.76 2.03 12.73
C PRO A 407 8.03 2.83 13.05
N GLY A 408 8.49 3.70 12.14
CA GLY A 408 9.66 4.55 12.41
C GLY A 408 10.92 3.75 12.72
N THR A 409 11.77 4.23 13.61
CA THR A 409 13.01 3.53 14.01
C THR A 409 12.80 2.25 14.81
N ASP A 410 11.58 1.92 15.26
CA ASP A 410 11.30 0.66 15.96
C ASP A 410 11.69 -0.55 15.12
N THR A 411 11.26 -0.57 13.84
CA THR A 411 11.57 -1.68 12.91
C THR A 411 12.00 -1.22 11.51
N CYS A 412 11.84 0.05 11.14
CA CYS A 412 12.09 0.49 9.75
C CYS A 412 13.57 0.80 9.49
N ASN A 413 14.11 0.21 8.42
CA ASN A 413 15.44 0.54 7.88
C ASN A 413 15.58 2.01 7.45
N LEU A 414 14.47 2.65 7.06
CA LEU A 414 14.45 4.05 6.58
C LEU A 414 14.06 5.05 7.67
N GLY A 415 13.73 4.58 8.88
CA GLY A 415 13.39 5.44 10.00
C GLY A 415 14.58 6.34 10.35
N ILE A 416 14.32 7.65 10.46
CA ILE A 416 15.30 8.64 10.92
C ILE A 416 15.12 8.86 12.42
N SER A 417 13.88 9.00 12.88
CA SER A 417 13.55 9.09 14.31
C SER A 417 12.34 8.22 14.66
N ASN A 418 12.12 8.03 15.96
CA ASN A 418 11.02 7.25 16.50
C ASN A 418 9.70 7.98 16.32
N SER A 419 8.74 7.35 15.62
CA SER A 419 7.42 7.92 15.37
C SER A 419 6.31 7.35 16.25
N THR A 420 6.48 6.16 16.82
CA THR A 420 5.47 5.50 17.65
C THR A 420 5.46 6.05 19.07
N HIS A 421 6.64 6.25 19.68
CA HIS A 421 6.76 6.75 21.05
C HIS A 421 6.34 8.21 21.16
N ILE A 422 6.73 9.05 20.20
CA ILE A 422 6.25 10.43 20.18
C ILE A 422 4.74 10.51 19.97
N THR A 423 4.16 9.63 19.16
CA THR A 423 2.70 9.55 18.99
C THR A 423 2.02 9.36 20.34
N LYS A 424 2.46 8.37 21.15
CA LYS A 424 1.88 8.14 22.48
C LYS A 424 1.94 9.38 23.36
N VAL A 425 3.10 10.06 23.39
CA VAL A 425 3.27 11.29 24.17
C VAL A 425 2.33 12.40 23.71
N LEU A 426 2.12 12.57 22.39
CA LEU A 426 1.20 13.58 21.87
C LEU A 426 -0.26 13.23 22.16
N GLU A 427 -0.65 11.96 22.06
CA GLU A 427 -1.99 11.50 22.45
C GLU A 427 -2.24 11.76 23.95
N ASP A 428 -1.27 11.44 24.81
CA ASP A 428 -1.34 11.71 26.25
C ASP A 428 -1.54 13.20 26.55
N VAL A 429 -0.80 14.09 25.86
CA VAL A 429 -0.97 15.54 25.97
C VAL A 429 -2.39 15.96 25.58
N ILE A 430 -2.94 15.44 24.49
CA ILE A 430 -4.30 15.78 24.04
C ILE A 430 -5.33 15.32 25.07
N VAL A 431 -5.23 14.07 25.54
CA VAL A 431 -6.19 13.50 26.49
C VAL A 431 -6.16 14.23 27.84
N GLN A 432 -4.97 14.60 28.32
CA GLN A 432 -4.81 15.21 29.65
C GLN A 432 -5.04 16.73 29.65
N GLU A 433 -4.59 17.44 28.61
CA GLU A 433 -4.59 18.91 28.56
C GLU A 433 -5.74 19.46 27.71
N TYR A 434 -6.26 18.70 26.74
CA TYR A 434 -7.25 19.13 25.75
C TYR A 434 -8.39 18.13 25.51
N PRO A 435 -9.08 17.64 26.55
CA PRO A 435 -10.09 16.59 26.43
C PRO A 435 -11.27 16.96 25.50
N GLU A 436 -11.53 18.24 25.26
CA GLU A 436 -12.54 18.70 24.30
C GLU A 436 -12.22 18.33 22.85
N LEU A 437 -10.94 18.06 22.53
CA LEU A 437 -10.51 17.66 21.19
C LEU A 437 -10.86 16.20 20.87
N LEU A 438 -11.32 15.41 21.85
CA LEU A 438 -11.85 14.05 21.65
C LEU A 438 -13.15 13.99 20.84
N PHE A 439 -13.70 15.14 20.44
CA PHE A 439 -14.81 15.24 19.49
C PHE A 439 -14.42 15.92 18.18
N ASN A 440 -13.23 16.49 18.09
CA ASN A 440 -12.82 17.23 16.92
C ASN A 440 -12.21 16.28 15.89
N THR A 441 -12.87 16.16 14.74
CA THR A 441 -12.41 15.38 13.59
C THR A 441 -11.79 16.25 12.49
N ASP A 442 -11.81 17.58 12.66
CA ASP A 442 -11.32 18.54 11.65
C ASP A 442 -9.79 18.60 11.57
N LEU A 443 -9.10 18.51 12.71
CA LEU A 443 -7.65 18.51 12.78
C LEU A 443 -7.11 17.08 12.84
N LYS A 444 -6.57 16.59 11.72
CA LYS A 444 -5.84 15.32 11.70
C LYS A 444 -4.37 15.53 12.02
N ILE A 445 -3.85 14.76 12.97
CA ILE A 445 -2.42 14.66 13.25
C ILE A 445 -1.89 13.35 12.69
N LYS A 446 -0.81 13.42 11.90
CA LYS A 446 -0.20 12.22 11.31
C LYS A 446 1.32 12.29 11.32
N ILE A 447 1.95 11.17 11.65
CA ILE A 447 3.39 11.12 11.95
C ILE A 447 4.10 10.06 11.10
N SER A 448 5.34 10.31 10.70
CA SER A 448 6.19 9.28 10.09
C SER A 448 7.63 9.42 10.54
N GLY A 449 8.35 8.32 10.79
CA GLY A 449 9.78 8.39 11.15
C GLY A 449 10.71 8.90 10.04
N CYS A 450 10.21 9.14 8.80
CA CYS A 450 10.97 9.75 7.71
C CYS A 450 10.05 10.43 6.68
N MET A 451 10.65 11.09 5.67
CA MET A 451 9.94 11.82 4.61
C MET A 451 9.10 10.96 3.66
N ASN A 452 9.13 9.63 3.74
CA ASN A 452 8.38 8.76 2.82
C ASN A 452 6.86 8.78 3.04
N SER A 453 6.39 9.35 4.14
CA SER A 453 4.96 9.57 4.42
C SER A 453 4.14 8.28 4.51
N CYS A 454 4.69 7.24 5.14
CA CYS A 454 3.96 5.98 5.39
C CYS A 454 2.78 6.15 6.35
N GLY A 455 2.93 7.03 7.35
CA GLY A 455 1.82 7.47 8.22
C GLY A 455 1.02 8.62 7.64
N GLN A 456 1.23 9.00 6.37
CA GLN A 456 0.46 10.01 5.63
C GLN A 456 0.54 11.46 6.19
N HIS A 457 1.65 11.85 6.83
CA HIS A 457 1.86 13.21 7.34
C HIS A 457 1.73 14.33 6.29
N GLY A 458 1.88 14.01 4.99
CA GLY A 458 1.85 15.00 3.91
C GLY A 458 0.45 15.51 3.56
N MET A 459 -0.61 14.91 4.10
CA MET A 459 -2.02 15.29 3.89
C MET A 459 -2.72 15.68 5.19
N ALA A 460 -1.98 15.77 6.30
CA ALA A 460 -2.54 16.07 7.60
C ALA A 460 -2.64 17.58 7.85
N GLY A 461 -3.61 17.98 8.67
CA GLY A 461 -3.71 19.35 9.16
C GLY A 461 -2.44 19.74 9.92
N LEU A 462 -1.99 18.86 10.81
CA LEU A 462 -0.68 18.90 11.46
C LEU A 462 0.10 17.61 11.17
N GLY A 463 1.15 17.72 10.36
CA GLY A 463 2.01 16.61 9.97
C GLY A 463 3.37 16.68 10.65
N PHE A 464 3.88 15.52 11.07
CA PHE A 464 5.26 15.38 11.54
C PHE A 464 6.00 14.34 10.70
N HIS A 465 7.27 14.63 10.37
CA HIS A 465 8.16 13.56 9.97
C HIS A 465 9.55 13.62 10.59
N GLY A 466 10.11 12.45 10.88
CA GLY A 466 11.46 12.31 11.42
C GLY A 466 12.52 12.95 10.54
N SER A 467 13.46 13.61 11.18
CA SER A 467 14.60 14.32 10.61
C SER A 467 15.73 14.39 11.65
N SER A 468 16.78 15.14 11.33
CA SER A 468 17.86 15.44 12.25
C SER A 468 18.35 16.87 12.05
N ILE A 469 18.87 17.48 13.11
CA ILE A 469 19.48 18.82 13.10
C ILE A 469 20.92 18.70 13.61
N LYS A 470 21.85 19.42 12.97
CA LYS A 470 23.23 19.52 13.47
C LYS A 470 23.29 20.61 14.54
N SER A 471 23.89 20.30 15.70
CA SER A 471 24.20 21.26 16.76
C SER A 471 25.67 21.13 17.12
N GLY A 472 26.49 22.07 16.64
CA GLY A 472 27.95 21.98 16.74
C GLY A 472 28.50 20.73 16.05
N LYS A 473 29.19 19.87 16.82
CA LYS A 473 29.72 18.57 16.34
C LYS A 473 28.74 17.40 16.50
N SER A 474 27.63 17.62 17.20
CA SER A 474 26.63 16.59 17.50
C SER A 474 25.43 16.70 16.57
N VAL A 475 24.63 15.65 16.52
CA VAL A 475 23.37 15.59 15.76
C VAL A 475 22.25 15.26 16.72
N VAL A 476 21.16 16.02 16.68
CA VAL A 476 19.94 15.77 17.47
C VAL A 476 18.84 15.18 16.59
N PRO A 477 18.02 14.25 17.11
CA PRO A 477 16.80 13.81 16.44
C PRO A 477 15.83 14.99 16.37
N ALA A 478 15.13 15.12 15.25
CA ALA A 478 14.27 16.27 14.99
C ALA A 478 12.97 15.86 14.30
N LEU A 479 11.98 16.73 14.39
CA LEU A 479 10.74 16.63 13.63
C LEU A 479 10.71 17.75 12.62
N GLN A 480 10.48 17.42 11.35
CA GLN A 480 9.96 18.38 10.40
C GLN A 480 8.46 18.53 10.67
N VAL A 481 8.04 19.76 10.95
CA VAL A 481 6.63 20.14 11.13
C VAL A 481 6.05 20.58 9.79
N LEU A 482 4.83 20.13 9.50
CA LEU A 482 4.06 20.47 8.30
C LEU A 482 2.64 20.89 8.67
N PHE A 483 2.06 21.85 7.95
CA PHE A 483 0.67 22.30 8.15
C PHE A 483 -0.11 22.43 6.84
N GLY A 484 -1.43 22.42 6.95
CA GLY A 484 -2.36 22.85 5.88
C GLY A 484 -2.85 21.74 4.95
N GLY A 485 -2.54 20.48 5.25
CA GLY A 485 -3.14 19.33 4.58
C GLY A 485 -4.57 19.08 5.05
N ALA A 486 -5.41 18.52 4.18
CA ALA A 486 -6.81 18.21 4.47
C ALA A 486 -7.39 17.21 3.45
N THR A 487 -8.45 16.52 3.85
CA THR A 487 -9.40 15.86 2.93
C THR A 487 -10.57 16.80 2.74
N LEU A 488 -10.89 17.17 1.50
CA LEU A 488 -12.01 18.06 1.19
C LEU A 488 -13.27 17.30 0.76
N GLY A 489 -13.11 16.04 0.32
CA GLY A 489 -14.20 15.20 -0.20
C GLY A 489 -14.17 15.16 -1.73
N ASP A 490 -14.92 14.22 -2.30
CA ASP A 490 -15.13 14.00 -3.73
C ASP A 490 -13.83 13.99 -4.55
N GLY A 491 -12.76 13.42 -4.00
CA GLY A 491 -11.48 13.33 -4.69
C GLY A 491 -10.63 14.59 -4.62
N GLU A 492 -11.01 15.55 -3.79
CA GLU A 492 -10.24 16.75 -3.50
C GLU A 492 -9.53 16.63 -2.15
N GLY A 493 -8.28 17.09 -2.14
CA GLY A 493 -7.46 17.12 -0.95
C GLY A 493 -6.39 18.20 -1.02
N ARG A 494 -5.74 18.45 0.12
CA ARG A 494 -4.69 19.45 0.26
C ARG A 494 -3.40 18.83 0.75
N ILE A 495 -2.30 19.33 0.23
CA ILE A 495 -0.95 18.92 0.63
C ILE A 495 -0.45 19.86 1.73
N ALA A 496 0.06 19.28 2.80
CA ALA A 496 0.70 20.01 3.88
C ALA A 496 2.06 20.60 3.43
N GLN A 497 2.37 21.81 3.86
CA GLN A 497 3.61 22.51 3.57
C GLN A 497 4.61 22.34 4.71
N LYS A 498 5.90 22.19 4.38
CA LYS A 498 6.98 22.16 5.37
C LYS A 498 7.19 23.55 5.96
N ILE A 499 7.18 23.62 7.29
CA ILE A 499 7.24 24.88 8.06
C ILE A 499 8.63 25.04 8.67
N ILE A 500 8.95 24.21 9.66
CA ILE A 500 10.19 24.32 10.44
C ILE A 500 10.62 22.94 10.95
N LYS A 501 11.90 22.82 11.31
CA LYS A 501 12.40 21.66 12.06
C LYS A 501 12.61 22.05 13.51
N VAL A 502 12.19 21.18 14.42
CA VAL A 502 12.41 21.33 15.87
C VAL A 502 13.08 20.08 16.43
N PRO A 503 13.85 20.16 17.53
CA PRO A 503 14.28 18.98 18.27
C PRO A 503 13.08 18.08 18.60
N SER A 504 13.28 16.78 18.54
CA SER A 504 12.21 15.78 18.68
C SER A 504 11.42 15.92 19.99
N LYS A 505 12.13 16.26 21.07
CA LYS A 505 11.56 16.48 22.41
C LYS A 505 10.67 17.72 22.53
N LYS A 506 10.72 18.62 21.54
CA LYS A 506 9.84 19.80 21.46
C LYS A 506 8.51 19.52 20.75
N GLY A 507 8.26 18.29 20.30
CA GLY A 507 6.98 17.89 19.68
C GLY A 507 5.75 18.26 20.51
N PRO A 508 5.71 17.96 21.82
CA PRO A 508 4.61 18.37 22.71
C PRO A 508 4.40 19.88 22.76
N ASP A 509 5.48 20.66 22.79
CA ASP A 509 5.39 22.12 22.80
C ASP A 509 4.87 22.68 21.48
N VAL A 510 5.25 22.08 20.34
CA VAL A 510 4.66 22.43 19.03
C VAL A 510 3.15 22.22 19.07
N LEU A 511 2.69 21.09 19.59
CA LEU A 511 1.26 20.79 19.69
C LEU A 511 0.54 21.85 20.53
N ARG A 512 1.04 22.16 21.73
CA ARG A 512 0.48 23.20 22.61
C ARG A 512 0.42 24.56 21.91
N TYR A 513 1.54 25.00 21.31
CA TYR A 513 1.60 26.30 20.64
C TYR A 513 0.57 26.41 19.53
N VAL A 514 0.40 25.35 18.73
CA VAL A 514 -0.56 25.31 17.62
C VAL A 514 -2.00 25.30 18.13
N ILE A 515 -2.31 24.49 19.14
CA ILE A 515 -3.67 24.41 19.70
C ILE A 515 -4.05 25.75 20.32
N GLU A 516 -3.18 26.36 21.14
CA GLU A 516 -3.47 27.64 21.77
C GLU A 516 -3.64 28.77 20.75
N ASP A 517 -2.76 28.83 19.75
CA ASP A 517 -2.86 29.82 18.66
C ASP A 517 -4.17 29.64 17.87
N TYR A 518 -4.52 28.40 17.53
CA TYR A 518 -5.78 28.10 16.85
C TYR A 518 -7.00 28.47 17.71
N ARG A 519 -7.00 28.14 19.00
CA ARG A 519 -8.09 28.48 19.92
C ARG A 519 -8.28 29.99 20.05
N ALA A 520 -7.17 30.75 20.12
CA ALA A 520 -7.20 32.19 20.31
C ALA A 520 -7.68 32.95 19.06
N LEU A 521 -7.38 32.43 17.86
CA LEU A 521 -7.51 33.19 16.61
C LEU A 521 -8.51 32.60 15.62
N LYS A 522 -9.08 31.41 15.88
CA LYS A 522 -10.06 30.80 14.96
C LYS A 522 -11.35 31.62 14.89
N LEU A 523 -11.94 31.65 13.70
CA LEU A 523 -13.29 32.14 13.50
C LEU A 523 -14.31 31.05 13.84
N GLU A 524 -15.58 31.44 13.93
CA GLU A 524 -16.67 30.50 14.16
C GLU A 524 -16.76 29.50 13.00
N ASN A 525 -16.83 28.20 13.33
CA ASN A 525 -16.89 27.08 12.37
C ASN A 525 -15.72 26.98 11.37
N GLU A 526 -14.64 27.75 11.58
CA GLU A 526 -13.43 27.65 10.76
C GLU A 526 -12.76 26.30 11.00
N LYS A 527 -12.39 25.60 9.93
CA LYS A 527 -11.59 24.38 9.98
C LYS A 527 -10.10 24.73 10.02
N PHE A 528 -9.28 23.82 10.53
CA PHE A 528 -7.85 24.08 10.71
C PHE A 528 -7.12 24.41 9.40
N HIS A 529 -7.51 23.80 8.28
CA HIS A 529 -6.87 24.08 7.00
C HIS A 529 -7.22 25.48 6.47
N GLU A 530 -8.44 25.96 6.70
CA GLU A 530 -8.89 27.33 6.35
C GLU A 530 -8.16 28.35 7.22
N PHE A 531 -8.02 28.05 8.52
CA PHE A 531 -7.20 28.83 9.43
C PHE A 531 -5.74 28.94 8.95
N TYR A 532 -5.15 27.81 8.51
CA TYR A 532 -3.81 27.81 7.93
C TYR A 532 -3.72 28.68 6.68
N GLU A 533 -4.72 28.64 5.79
CA GLU A 533 -4.74 29.50 4.60
C GLU A 533 -4.80 30.97 4.92
N ARG A 534 -5.61 31.35 5.90
CA ARG A 534 -5.81 32.75 6.30
C ARG A 534 -4.56 33.38 6.91
N HIS A 535 -3.84 32.64 7.75
CA HIS A 535 -2.63 33.14 8.42
C HIS A 535 -1.35 32.90 7.62
N GLY A 536 -1.34 31.85 6.80
CA GLY A 536 -0.22 31.51 5.93
C GLY A 536 1.01 30.99 6.66
N LYS A 537 1.98 30.54 5.87
CA LYS A 537 3.18 29.84 6.35
C LYS A 537 4.04 30.64 7.33
N ASP A 538 4.19 31.95 7.11
CA ASP A 538 5.10 32.77 7.92
C ASP A 538 4.61 32.90 9.37
N HIS A 539 3.30 33.05 9.60
CA HIS A 539 2.70 33.05 10.94
C HIS A 539 3.14 31.84 11.77
N PHE A 540 2.93 30.63 11.24
CA PHE A 540 3.32 29.39 11.94
C PHE A 540 4.84 29.23 12.04
N TYR A 541 5.60 29.73 11.07
CA TYR A 541 7.05 29.74 11.18
C TYR A 541 7.52 30.61 12.35
N GLN A 542 7.00 31.83 12.50
CA GLN A 542 7.35 32.71 13.62
C GLN A 542 6.87 32.14 14.95
N LEU A 543 5.65 31.58 15.01
CA LEU A 543 5.09 30.92 16.19
C LEU A 543 6.02 29.83 16.72
N LEU A 544 6.56 28.98 15.84
CA LEU A 544 7.37 27.83 16.21
C LEU A 544 8.88 28.11 16.25
N LYS A 545 9.34 29.25 15.73
CA LYS A 545 10.77 29.62 15.67
C LYS A 545 11.48 29.53 17.04
N PRO A 546 10.88 29.94 18.18
CA PRO A 546 11.52 29.79 19.49
C PRO A 546 11.85 28.33 19.84
N LEU A 547 11.03 27.37 19.40
CA LEU A 547 11.24 25.94 19.67
C LEU A 547 12.36 25.31 18.82
N ALA A 548 12.82 26.02 17.79
CA ALA A 548 13.93 25.59 16.92
C ALA A 548 15.30 26.09 17.42
N ASP A 549 15.35 26.87 18.51
CA ASP A 549 16.58 27.37 19.08
C ASP A 549 17.41 26.22 19.70
N LEU A 550 18.65 26.07 19.22
CA LEU A 550 19.57 25.01 19.63
C LEU A 550 20.52 25.45 20.76
N THR A 551 20.43 26.68 21.23
CA THR A 551 21.30 27.19 22.31
C THR A 551 20.90 26.65 23.69
N ASN A 552 19.64 26.22 23.84
CA ASN A 552 19.06 25.76 25.10
C ASN A 552 18.82 24.23 25.13
N LEU A 553 19.61 23.46 24.37
CA LEU A 553 19.49 22.00 24.35
C LEU A 553 19.95 21.38 25.68
N THR A 554 19.18 20.41 26.14
CA THR A 554 19.48 19.57 27.32
C THR A 554 20.04 18.22 26.89
N ALA A 555 20.52 17.41 27.83
CA ALA A 555 21.01 16.07 27.53
C ALA A 555 19.95 15.16 26.88
N ASP A 556 18.67 15.32 27.25
CA ASP A 556 17.56 14.54 26.71
C ASP A 556 17.26 14.86 25.24
N ASP A 557 17.58 16.08 24.78
CA ASP A 557 17.41 16.47 23.37
C ASP A 557 18.35 15.71 22.41
N PHE A 558 19.38 15.04 22.95
CA PHE A 558 20.29 14.18 22.18
C PHE A 558 19.86 12.71 22.17
N VAL A 559 18.73 12.38 22.78
CA VAL A 559 18.19 11.01 22.86
C VAL A 559 16.87 10.96 22.10
N ASP A 560 16.70 9.95 21.25
CA ASP A 560 15.45 9.76 20.52
C ASP A 560 14.37 9.16 21.43
N TRP A 561 13.09 9.35 21.11
CA TRP A 561 12.00 8.81 21.91
C TRP A 561 12.07 7.28 22.01
N GLY A 562 11.90 6.74 23.22
CA GLY A 562 11.97 5.30 23.48
C GLY A 562 13.38 4.73 23.62
N HIS A 563 14.43 5.57 23.53
CA HIS A 563 15.83 5.15 23.67
C HIS A 563 16.49 5.76 24.91
N GLN A 564 17.64 5.19 25.31
CA GLN A 564 18.50 5.72 26.39
C GLN A 564 19.87 6.17 25.89
N GLU A 565 20.26 5.74 24.69
CA GLU A 565 21.55 6.05 24.08
C GLU A 565 21.52 7.37 23.31
N GLN A 566 22.70 7.98 23.13
CA GLN A 566 22.81 9.15 22.28
C GLN A 566 22.44 8.82 20.82
N TYR A 567 21.64 9.70 20.24
CA TYR A 567 21.16 9.57 18.87
C TYR A 567 22.32 9.54 17.87
N GLN A 568 22.32 8.52 17.01
CA GLN A 568 23.19 8.43 15.86
C GLN A 568 22.35 8.25 14.59
N PRO A 569 22.57 9.08 13.55
CA PRO A 569 21.90 8.87 12.28
C PRO A 569 22.26 7.52 11.68
N ALA A 570 21.32 6.58 11.70
CA ALA A 570 21.46 5.27 11.10
C ALA A 570 20.30 5.04 10.13
N ILE A 571 20.42 5.61 8.93
CA ILE A 571 19.48 5.42 7.83
C ILE A 571 20.04 4.30 6.96
N GLY A 572 19.39 3.14 7.00
CA GLY A 572 19.71 2.02 6.14
C GLY A 572 19.32 2.30 4.69
N VAL A 573 19.78 1.44 3.79
CA VAL A 573 19.32 1.46 2.40
C VAL A 573 17.99 0.74 2.35
N GLY A 574 16.92 1.44 1.93
CA GLY A 574 15.64 0.78 1.70
C GLY A 574 15.83 -0.39 0.74
N GLU A 575 15.21 -1.53 1.00
CA GLU A 575 15.47 -2.82 0.36
C GLU A 575 15.03 -2.91 -1.11
N CYS A 576 15.16 -1.83 -1.85
CA CYS A 576 14.88 -1.84 -3.25
C CYS A 576 16.01 -1.20 -4.06
N ALA A 577 17.19 -0.92 -3.48
CA ALA A 577 18.33 -0.35 -4.19
C ALA A 577 19.23 -1.44 -4.80
N GLY A 578 19.38 -1.48 -6.12
CA GLY A 578 20.23 -2.46 -6.80
C GLY A 578 21.72 -2.13 -6.73
N VAL A 579 22.55 -3.17 -6.87
CA VAL A 579 24.02 -3.08 -7.03
C VAL A 579 24.44 -3.96 -8.20
N MET A 580 25.45 -3.51 -8.93
CA MET A 580 25.95 -4.03 -10.21
C MET A 580 26.45 -5.49 -10.14
N ILE A 581 26.06 -6.28 -11.15
CA ILE A 581 26.48 -7.67 -11.45
C ILE A 581 26.84 -7.72 -12.96
N ASP A 582 27.37 -8.86 -13.43
CA ASP A 582 27.19 -9.29 -14.82
C ASP A 582 25.68 -9.44 -15.14
N LEU A 583 25.12 -8.31 -15.53
CA LEU A 583 23.69 -8.10 -15.73
C LEU A 583 23.18 -8.86 -16.97
N VAL A 584 24.07 -9.20 -17.90
CA VAL A 584 23.71 -9.77 -19.20
C VAL A 584 23.28 -11.24 -19.04
N ALA A 585 24.13 -12.08 -18.44
CA ALA A 585 23.80 -13.51 -18.25
C ALA A 585 22.57 -13.71 -17.36
N THR A 586 22.42 -12.86 -16.33
CA THR A 586 21.27 -12.87 -15.43
C THR A 586 19.97 -12.57 -16.18
N LEU A 587 19.96 -11.55 -17.04
CA LEU A 587 18.78 -11.16 -17.83
C LEU A 587 18.41 -12.21 -18.88
N LEU A 588 19.38 -12.90 -19.48
CA LEU A 588 19.10 -13.99 -20.42
C LEU A 588 18.44 -15.17 -19.71
N TYR A 589 18.93 -15.57 -18.53
CA TYR A 589 18.28 -16.59 -17.71
C TYR A 589 16.86 -16.18 -17.27
N GLU A 590 16.65 -14.91 -16.90
CA GLU A 590 15.30 -14.39 -16.60
C GLU A 590 14.37 -14.43 -17.81
N SER A 591 14.92 -14.22 -19.01
CA SER A 591 14.15 -14.33 -20.26
C SER A 591 13.71 -15.77 -20.52
N GLU A 592 14.52 -16.76 -20.15
CA GLU A 592 14.12 -18.18 -20.20
C GLU A 592 13.02 -18.50 -19.18
N GLU A 593 13.13 -18.01 -17.93
CA GLU A 593 12.07 -18.16 -16.92
C GLU A 593 10.75 -17.56 -17.45
N LYS A 594 10.80 -16.36 -18.06
CA LYS A 594 9.63 -15.69 -18.66
C LYS A 594 9.05 -16.45 -19.86
N LEU A 595 9.90 -17.02 -20.73
CA LEU A 595 9.46 -17.84 -21.85
C LEU A 595 8.76 -19.11 -21.36
N GLN A 596 9.28 -19.75 -20.32
CA GLN A 596 8.64 -20.93 -19.73
C GLN A 596 7.26 -20.57 -19.17
N TRP A 597 7.11 -19.44 -18.49
CA TRP A 597 5.78 -18.97 -18.03
C TRP A 597 4.82 -18.71 -19.18
N ALA A 598 5.33 -18.24 -20.33
CA ALA A 598 4.52 -18.07 -21.53
C ALA A 598 4.01 -19.42 -22.06
N ILE A 599 4.87 -20.45 -22.10
CA ILE A 599 4.52 -21.81 -22.49
C ILE A 599 3.47 -22.40 -21.54
N ASP A 600 3.72 -22.37 -20.23
CA ASP A 600 2.79 -22.87 -19.20
C ASP A 600 1.40 -22.19 -19.36
N ALA A 601 1.38 -20.86 -19.51
CA ALA A 601 0.15 -20.10 -19.70
C ALA A 601 -0.60 -20.47 -20.99
N PHE A 602 0.12 -20.73 -22.09
CA PHE A 602 -0.47 -21.16 -23.34
C PHE A 602 -1.14 -22.54 -23.21
N GLU A 603 -0.45 -23.50 -22.58
CA GLU A 603 -0.95 -24.85 -22.34
C GLU A 603 -2.20 -24.84 -21.43
N GLU A 604 -2.23 -23.95 -20.44
CA GLU A 604 -3.38 -23.69 -19.57
C GLU A 604 -4.49 -22.86 -20.23
N LYS A 605 -4.35 -22.50 -21.52
CA LYS A 605 -5.28 -21.67 -22.31
C LYS A 605 -5.46 -20.24 -21.78
N ARG A 606 -4.53 -19.74 -20.97
CA ARG A 606 -4.44 -18.34 -20.53
C ARG A 606 -3.71 -17.51 -21.59
N PHE A 607 -4.33 -17.36 -22.77
CA PHE A 607 -3.68 -16.75 -23.95
C PHE A 607 -3.19 -15.32 -23.71
N ALA A 608 -3.97 -14.46 -23.04
CA ALA A 608 -3.55 -13.10 -22.70
C ALA A 608 -2.27 -13.09 -21.85
N ASP A 609 -2.17 -13.99 -20.88
CA ASP A 609 -1.03 -14.11 -19.98
C ASP A 609 0.20 -14.64 -20.75
N SER A 610 0.01 -15.66 -21.61
CA SER A 610 1.03 -16.17 -22.53
C SER A 610 1.61 -15.07 -23.42
N ILE A 611 0.75 -14.22 -23.98
CA ILE A 611 1.14 -13.09 -24.83
C ILE A 611 2.00 -12.12 -24.03
N TYR A 612 1.57 -11.74 -22.83
CA TYR A 612 2.33 -10.79 -22.02
C TYR A 612 3.68 -11.35 -21.54
N HIS A 613 3.76 -12.64 -21.18
CA HIS A 613 5.03 -13.29 -20.86
C HIS A 613 5.97 -13.37 -22.08
N SER A 614 5.41 -13.58 -23.28
CA SER A 614 6.18 -13.52 -24.53
C SER A 614 6.74 -12.11 -24.78
N TYR A 615 5.92 -11.07 -24.58
CA TYR A 615 6.36 -9.67 -24.61
C TYR A 615 7.50 -9.40 -23.61
N SER A 616 7.35 -9.86 -22.38
CA SER A 616 8.37 -9.72 -21.33
C SER A 616 9.68 -10.41 -21.70
N THR A 617 9.60 -11.52 -22.44
CA THR A 617 10.77 -12.25 -22.97
C THR A 617 11.51 -11.41 -24.00
N PHE A 618 10.80 -10.81 -24.97
CA PHE A 618 11.40 -9.88 -25.94
C PHE A 618 12.14 -8.74 -25.25
N VAL A 619 11.48 -8.05 -24.33
CA VAL A 619 12.07 -6.90 -23.62
C VAL A 619 13.29 -7.31 -22.80
N SER A 620 13.22 -8.43 -22.08
CA SER A 620 14.32 -8.86 -21.20
C SER A 620 15.54 -9.31 -22.00
N ALA A 621 15.34 -10.04 -23.09
CA ALA A 621 16.42 -10.49 -23.99
C ALA A 621 17.08 -9.31 -24.72
N ALA A 622 16.28 -8.38 -25.25
CA ALA A 622 16.79 -7.16 -25.88
C ALA A 622 17.61 -6.31 -24.90
N LYS A 623 17.14 -6.16 -23.65
CA LYS A 623 17.86 -5.45 -22.60
C LYS A 623 19.21 -6.10 -22.31
N ALA A 624 19.28 -7.42 -22.24
CA ALA A 624 20.53 -8.14 -21.99
C ALA A 624 21.58 -7.80 -23.04
N LEU A 625 21.20 -7.82 -24.32
CA LEU A 625 22.09 -7.49 -25.44
C LEU A 625 22.51 -6.02 -25.43
N LEU A 626 21.58 -5.09 -25.22
CA LEU A 626 21.89 -3.66 -25.16
C LEU A 626 22.90 -3.33 -24.06
N LEU A 627 22.74 -3.93 -22.87
CA LEU A 627 23.70 -3.76 -21.78
C LEU A 627 25.07 -4.33 -22.12
N ASP A 628 25.13 -5.45 -22.84
CA ASP A 628 26.39 -6.00 -23.36
C ASP A 628 27.08 -5.09 -24.38
N LYS A 629 26.33 -4.19 -25.02
CA LYS A 629 26.84 -3.12 -25.90
C LYS A 629 27.07 -1.79 -25.15
N GLY A 630 26.90 -1.77 -23.82
CA GLY A 630 27.07 -0.58 -22.99
C GLY A 630 25.93 0.44 -23.07
N VAL A 631 24.78 0.06 -23.64
CA VAL A 631 23.59 0.91 -23.77
C VAL A 631 22.70 0.75 -22.54
N ASN A 632 22.51 1.84 -21.79
CA ASN A 632 21.71 1.86 -20.57
C ASN A 632 20.29 2.37 -20.85
N CYS A 633 19.31 1.48 -20.74
CA CYS A 633 17.90 1.81 -20.94
C CYS A 633 17.16 1.87 -19.59
N ASN A 634 16.19 2.77 -19.46
CA ASN A 634 15.45 3.00 -18.21
C ASN A 634 13.94 2.67 -18.27
N THR A 635 13.40 2.33 -19.44
CA THR A 635 12.00 1.97 -19.67
C THR A 635 11.91 0.81 -20.67
N GLN A 636 10.81 0.05 -20.69
CA GLN A 636 10.65 -1.04 -21.67
C GLN A 636 10.50 -0.48 -23.09
N ASN A 637 9.77 0.62 -23.26
CA ASN A 637 9.68 1.32 -24.54
C ASN A 637 11.05 1.80 -25.05
N GLY A 638 11.90 2.31 -24.16
CA GLY A 638 13.27 2.69 -24.49
C GLY A 638 14.10 1.50 -24.96
N ILE A 639 14.05 0.37 -24.23
CA ILE A 639 14.73 -0.88 -24.62
C ILE A 639 14.34 -1.30 -26.05
N ILE A 640 13.05 -1.24 -26.37
CA ILE A 640 12.55 -1.64 -27.69
C ILE A 640 13.11 -0.73 -28.79
N ASN A 641 13.05 0.60 -28.61
CA ASN A 641 13.56 1.55 -29.61
C ASN A 641 15.09 1.50 -29.74
N ASP A 642 15.79 1.34 -28.62
CA ASP A 642 17.26 1.26 -28.58
C ASP A 642 17.74 -0.03 -29.26
N PHE A 643 17.00 -1.14 -29.16
CA PHE A 643 17.33 -2.37 -29.85
C PHE A 643 17.31 -2.21 -31.37
N ASP A 644 16.29 -1.55 -31.92
CA ASP A 644 16.27 -1.24 -33.36
C ASP A 644 17.47 -0.37 -33.76
N THR A 645 17.73 0.68 -32.99
CA THR A 645 18.82 1.63 -33.24
C THR A 645 20.19 0.95 -33.22
N HIS A 646 20.39 -0.01 -32.32
CA HIS A 646 21.70 -0.59 -32.06
C HIS A 646 21.93 -1.99 -32.63
N TYR A 647 20.90 -2.73 -33.05
CA TYR A 647 21.06 -4.12 -33.52
C TYR A 647 20.34 -4.41 -34.83
N VAL A 648 19.24 -3.71 -35.13
CA VAL A 648 18.54 -3.90 -36.40
C VAL A 648 19.13 -2.98 -37.47
N ALA A 649 19.38 -1.71 -37.13
CA ALA A 649 19.96 -0.73 -38.05
C ALA A 649 21.39 -1.07 -38.52
N ASP A 650 22.16 -1.82 -37.73
CA ASP A 650 23.51 -2.29 -38.12
C ASP A 650 23.51 -3.68 -38.79
N GLY A 651 22.34 -4.29 -38.96
CA GLY A 651 22.18 -5.59 -39.61
C GLY A 651 22.56 -6.81 -38.75
N THR A 652 22.87 -6.62 -37.46
CA THR A 652 23.20 -7.75 -36.57
C THR A 652 22.01 -8.69 -36.38
N PHE A 653 20.80 -8.14 -36.25
CA PHE A 653 19.55 -8.90 -36.19
C PHE A 653 18.61 -8.44 -37.29
N ALA A 654 18.03 -9.38 -38.02
CA ALA A 654 17.05 -9.11 -39.07
C ALA A 654 15.62 -9.24 -38.52
N PHE A 655 14.82 -8.19 -38.69
CA PHE A 655 13.39 -8.15 -38.39
C PHE A 655 12.65 -7.49 -39.54
N GLU A 656 11.42 -7.93 -39.81
CA GLU A 656 10.57 -7.37 -40.86
C GLU A 656 9.27 -6.84 -40.24
N PRO A 657 8.98 -5.52 -40.31
CA PRO A 657 9.86 -4.45 -40.80
C PRO A 657 10.97 -4.05 -39.81
N ASP A 658 10.75 -4.23 -38.50
CA ASP A 658 11.71 -3.88 -37.44
C ASP A 658 11.35 -4.61 -36.11
N PHE A 659 12.25 -4.60 -35.12
CA PHE A 659 12.03 -5.27 -33.84
C PHE A 659 10.90 -4.61 -33.06
N ARG A 660 10.79 -3.28 -33.10
CA ARG A 660 9.72 -2.55 -32.42
C ARG A 660 8.35 -2.98 -32.88
N THR A 661 8.14 -3.13 -34.18
CA THR A 661 6.87 -3.55 -34.76
C THR A 661 6.55 -4.97 -34.33
N VAL A 662 7.52 -5.89 -34.31
CA VAL A 662 7.31 -7.24 -33.77
C VAL A 662 6.98 -7.20 -32.28
N ALA A 663 7.80 -6.56 -31.45
CA ALA A 663 7.61 -6.50 -30.01
C ALA A 663 6.30 -5.80 -29.61
N LEU A 664 5.90 -4.74 -30.30
CA LEU A 664 4.67 -3.99 -30.01
C LEU A 664 3.42 -4.54 -30.71
N GLN A 665 3.49 -5.65 -31.47
CA GLN A 665 2.29 -6.33 -31.94
C GLN A 665 1.34 -6.73 -30.81
N ILE A 666 1.82 -6.84 -29.56
CA ILE A 666 1.00 -7.08 -28.37
C ILE A 666 -0.15 -6.08 -28.26
N ASN A 667 0.03 -4.80 -28.61
CA ASN A 667 -1.03 -3.80 -28.51
C ASN A 667 -1.85 -3.63 -29.80
N GLN A 668 -1.54 -4.40 -30.84
CA GLN A 668 -2.19 -4.35 -32.15
C GLN A 668 -3.13 -5.54 -32.40
N ASN A 669 -3.23 -6.48 -31.47
CA ASN A 669 -3.96 -7.73 -31.64
C ASN A 669 -4.82 -8.05 -30.42
N GLU A 670 -5.96 -8.67 -30.67
CA GLU A 670 -6.79 -9.26 -29.60
C GLU A 670 -6.05 -10.47 -29.00
N PRO A 671 -6.16 -10.71 -27.68
CA PRO A 671 -5.45 -11.79 -27.00
C PRO A 671 -6.08 -13.18 -27.23
N GLY A 672 -6.15 -13.60 -28.49
CA GLY A 672 -6.67 -14.90 -28.91
C GLY A 672 -5.57 -15.96 -29.10
N LYS A 673 -6.00 -17.23 -29.17
CA LYS A 673 -5.11 -18.40 -29.33
C LYS A 673 -4.12 -18.26 -30.50
N ALA A 674 -4.61 -17.88 -31.68
CA ALA A 674 -3.79 -17.81 -32.89
C ALA A 674 -2.66 -16.78 -32.76
N PHE A 675 -2.96 -15.62 -32.18
CA PHE A 675 -1.94 -14.61 -31.92
C PHE A 675 -0.96 -15.06 -30.82
N ALA A 676 -1.46 -15.65 -29.73
CA ALA A 676 -0.61 -16.18 -28.67
C ALA A 676 0.40 -17.23 -29.18
N GLU A 677 -0.04 -18.15 -30.03
CA GLU A 677 0.81 -19.19 -30.61
C GLU A 677 1.90 -18.60 -31.50
N LYS A 678 1.53 -17.68 -32.40
CA LYS A 678 2.47 -16.98 -33.28
C LYS A 678 3.49 -16.19 -32.46
N TYR A 679 3.01 -15.37 -31.53
CA TYR A 679 3.83 -14.44 -30.77
C TYR A 679 4.78 -15.15 -29.79
N LEU A 680 4.34 -16.27 -29.20
CA LEU A 680 5.20 -17.15 -28.39
C LEU A 680 6.33 -17.75 -29.22
N SER A 681 6.03 -18.21 -30.44
CA SER A 681 7.04 -18.75 -31.37
C SER A 681 8.08 -17.70 -31.76
N GLU A 682 7.64 -16.47 -32.06
CA GLU A 682 8.52 -15.33 -32.35
C GLU A 682 9.43 -15.00 -31.16
N ALA A 683 8.88 -14.96 -29.93
CA ALA A 683 9.64 -14.70 -28.70
C ALA A 683 10.70 -15.79 -28.45
N LYS A 684 10.34 -17.06 -28.65
CA LYS A 684 11.25 -18.19 -28.53
C LYS A 684 12.39 -18.11 -29.55
N SER A 685 12.06 -17.80 -30.80
CA SER A 685 13.05 -17.63 -31.87
C SER A 685 14.04 -16.52 -31.52
N PHE A 686 13.54 -15.35 -31.11
CA PHE A 686 14.40 -14.23 -30.74
C PHE A 686 15.32 -14.55 -29.55
N LEU A 687 14.79 -15.15 -28.49
CA LEU A 687 15.60 -15.51 -27.31
C LEU A 687 16.73 -16.48 -27.69
N ASN A 688 16.44 -17.47 -28.53
CA ASN A 688 17.46 -18.40 -29.00
C ASN A 688 18.57 -17.67 -29.79
N SER A 689 18.19 -16.78 -30.72
CA SER A 689 19.15 -15.97 -31.47
C SER A 689 19.98 -15.07 -30.56
N ALA A 690 19.38 -14.45 -29.55
CA ALA A 690 20.07 -13.61 -28.58
C ALA A 690 21.11 -14.40 -27.76
N LYS A 691 20.78 -15.63 -27.37
CA LYS A 691 21.71 -16.53 -26.68
C LYS A 691 22.87 -16.96 -27.58
N SER A 692 22.58 -17.42 -28.79
CA SER A 692 23.62 -17.82 -29.76
C SER A 692 24.60 -16.67 -30.04
N PHE A 693 24.10 -15.46 -30.26
CA PHE A 693 24.93 -14.28 -30.46
C PHE A 693 25.85 -14.00 -29.26
N ARG A 694 25.34 -14.16 -28.04
CA ARG A 694 26.14 -13.98 -26.82
C ARG A 694 27.22 -15.06 -26.68
N GLU A 695 26.87 -16.32 -26.92
CA GLU A 695 27.80 -17.45 -26.87
C GLU A 695 28.95 -17.25 -27.87
N GLU A 696 28.64 -16.94 -29.12
CA GLU A 696 29.64 -16.65 -30.17
C GLU A 696 30.58 -15.50 -29.79
N LYS A 697 30.04 -14.42 -29.21
CA LYS A 697 30.84 -13.27 -28.76
C LYS A 697 31.75 -13.63 -27.58
N VAL A 698 31.28 -14.42 -26.63
CA VAL A 698 32.09 -14.88 -25.48
C VAL A 698 33.20 -15.82 -25.95
N GLU A 699 32.90 -16.72 -26.88
CA GLU A 699 33.91 -17.60 -27.50
C GLU A 699 34.95 -16.82 -28.31
N ALA A 700 34.54 -15.76 -29.02
CA ALA A 700 35.44 -14.90 -29.78
C ALA A 700 36.38 -14.06 -28.90
N ILE A 701 35.98 -13.75 -27.66
CA ILE A 701 36.83 -13.05 -26.68
C ILE A 701 37.77 -14.02 -25.95
N SER A 702 37.41 -15.31 -25.90
CA SER A 702 38.18 -16.36 -25.22
C SER A 702 39.25 -17.02 -26.12
N LYS A 703 39.25 -16.69 -27.41
CA LYS A 703 40.28 -17.03 -28.41
C LYS A 703 41.18 -15.82 -28.64
#